data_AF-A0A1V3WJJ8-F1
#
_entry.id   AF-A0A1V3WJJ8-F1
#
_cell.length_a   1.000
_cell.length_b   1.000
_cell.length_c   1.000
_cell.angle_alpha   90.00
_cell.angle_beta   90.00
_cell.angle_gamma   90.00
#
_symmetry.space_group_name_H-M   'P 1'
#
loop_
_entity.id
_entity.type
_entity.pdbx_description
1 polymer ?
#
loop_
_entity_poly.entity_id
_entity_poly.type
_entity_poly.pdbx_seq_one_letter_code
_entity_poly.pdbx_strand_id
1 'polypeptide(L)'
;MRFAAAVRAALEDGYRVFAELSPHPLLTRAVQQTACSLDIPVAAVAAMRREQPMPWGLRPVVIDLYSAGAAVDFGVLHPGGQLVDAPLPVWTRRRMLLRPDRAGRHSCVNTVAAHPLLGAHVRLMEEPPRHVWHGEVGTAALPWLRDHQIHDVAALPGAAFCEMALAAAHTIFGEQSQVCDIRFEEMLLLDDQTPIGAVASVEEPGVAGFVVQTEQQNQKVRRAGAILQAVSAQDRPPAHDVADLLRAYRCRHDGAEVRKRFGERGIRLSSAFAGLTAAHVAPQTVSAVLAEVALPSSIRRQQADYRVHPALLDACFQSVAAHPAVRQVGNGGLLLPLGLRRLRVYASTRNARYCHTTVTAYGTNVEADIDVMDEDGTVLLVARGLQMGTGLSECADRDRLLAERLLTIEWREREPAGCDGVNAVGSGKWLLVSISDTADMLATELTDALKRYGAECATLCWPRQADPAANLERLGKQLDCGGVTGVVVLAPEGMGGDDARSPRRGSENVKQLVRIARRLPEVSGSVPRLHVVTRNAQRVRSDDCPNLDQAGLRGLLRVVGAEHPYLRTTHIDVDDHTDADQVARQLLAGSDEDETAWRQGQWLTARLCPAPLRSEERETTVADHDRHLVRLQIRTPGDLRTMEVAAAERIPPGPGQIEVAVSASSVNFADVLIAFGRYPAFDDLSPQFGADFAGVVTAVGSDVTDHQIGDRVGGMSSAGCWGSFITCDARLATTLPPGLTDRQAAAVTTAHATAWYSLVDLARIEAGDKVLIHSATGGVGQAAIAIARFAGAEIFATAGSPKRRELLRDMGIDHVYDSRGSEFADQIRRDTDGYGVDVVLNSLTGTAQRAGLALLSFGGRFVEIGKRDIYDDTRLALFTLRRNLTFHAVDLALMTLTHPSRIRDMLSTVYRLVADGALPMPQSRHYPITQAAEAIRTMSTAGHTGKLVLDIPHTGRSTVVLPPEQIPVFRPDGSYIITGGLGGLGLFLAEKMADAGAGRIVLNSRAQPDQKARETIDLVKATGSDVVVECGDIAQPATAAGWWQPQQRPGCRCAACCTRPPSSKTPSCPTSPTS
;
A
#
# COMPACT_ATOMS: atom_id res chain seq x y z
N MET A 1 3.70 -36.53 -54.29
CA MET A 1 3.34 -36.88 -52.91
C MET A 1 4.18 -36.01 -51.97
N ARG A 2 3.56 -35.17 -51.11
CA ARG A 2 4.27 -34.21 -50.24
C ARG A 2 4.60 -34.84 -48.87
N PHE A 3 5.41 -35.91 -48.87
CA PHE A 3 5.64 -36.73 -47.67
C PHE A 3 6.30 -35.97 -46.51
N ALA A 4 7.40 -35.25 -46.77
CA ALA A 4 8.12 -34.53 -45.72
C ALA A 4 7.30 -33.42 -45.05
N ALA A 5 6.41 -32.76 -45.81
CA ALA A 5 5.52 -31.73 -45.28
C ALA A 5 4.46 -32.34 -44.34
N ALA A 6 3.91 -33.50 -44.70
CA ALA A 6 2.94 -34.21 -43.85
C ALA A 6 3.59 -34.74 -42.56
N VAL A 7 4.81 -35.28 -42.64
CA VAL A 7 5.55 -35.72 -41.45
C VAL A 7 5.86 -34.52 -40.54
N ARG A 8 6.27 -33.38 -41.10
CA ARG A 8 6.53 -32.16 -40.31
C ARG A 8 5.29 -31.68 -39.56
N ALA A 9 4.14 -31.59 -40.23
CA ALA A 9 2.89 -31.22 -39.58
C ALA A 9 2.54 -32.17 -38.42
N ALA A 10 2.66 -33.49 -38.63
CA ALA A 10 2.42 -34.47 -37.56
C ALA A 10 3.40 -34.31 -36.37
N LEU A 11 4.66 -33.93 -36.62
CA LEU A 11 5.63 -33.66 -35.56
C LEU A 11 5.28 -32.38 -34.78
N GLU A 12 4.84 -31.33 -35.48
CA GLU A 12 4.37 -30.08 -34.89
C GLU A 12 3.10 -30.31 -34.04
N ASP A 13 2.20 -31.21 -34.48
CA ASP A 13 1.00 -31.65 -33.76
C ASP A 13 1.30 -32.53 -32.53
N GLY A 14 2.56 -32.88 -32.30
CA GLY A 14 3.00 -33.60 -31.09
C GLY A 14 3.09 -35.12 -31.23
N TYR A 15 2.86 -35.69 -32.42
CA TYR A 15 3.05 -37.13 -32.65
C TYR A 15 4.53 -37.51 -32.62
N ARG A 16 4.88 -38.60 -31.92
CA ARG A 16 6.27 -39.04 -31.71
C ARG A 16 6.56 -40.49 -32.12
N VAL A 17 5.51 -41.28 -32.39
CA VAL A 17 5.62 -42.69 -32.81
C VAL A 17 4.97 -42.84 -34.17
N PHE A 18 5.70 -43.38 -35.15
CA PHE A 18 5.25 -43.61 -36.52
C PHE A 18 5.39 -45.09 -36.88
N ALA A 19 4.34 -45.68 -37.44
CA ALA A 19 4.34 -47.06 -37.92
C ALA A 19 4.29 -47.09 -39.45
N GLU A 20 5.24 -47.79 -40.09
CA GLU A 20 5.22 -48.01 -41.54
C GLU A 20 4.56 -49.35 -41.86
N LEU A 21 3.30 -49.31 -42.31
CA LEU A 21 2.53 -50.48 -42.75
C LEU A 21 2.84 -50.82 -44.20
N SER A 22 4.04 -51.35 -44.46
CA SER A 22 4.49 -51.78 -45.79
C SER A 22 5.15 -53.16 -45.74
N PRO A 23 5.16 -53.94 -46.84
CA PRO A 23 5.79 -55.26 -46.87
C PRO A 23 7.34 -55.20 -46.70
N HIS A 24 7.94 -54.01 -46.83
CA HIS A 24 9.35 -53.74 -46.53
C HIS A 24 9.54 -52.24 -46.29
N PRO A 25 10.28 -51.80 -45.26
CA PRO A 25 10.29 -50.41 -44.84
C PRO A 25 11.18 -49.56 -45.74
N LEU A 26 10.59 -48.55 -46.35
CA LEU A 26 11.29 -47.57 -47.20
C LEU A 26 11.22 -46.15 -46.61
N LEU A 27 10.25 -45.87 -45.73
CA LEU A 27 9.89 -44.53 -45.27
C LEU A 27 10.32 -44.24 -43.84
N THR A 28 10.57 -45.24 -43.00
CA THR A 28 11.08 -45.08 -41.62
C THR A 28 12.29 -44.14 -41.54
N ARG A 29 13.27 -44.29 -42.45
CA ARG A 29 14.45 -43.42 -42.50
C ARG A 29 14.11 -41.97 -42.89
N ALA A 30 13.15 -41.78 -43.80
CA ALA A 30 12.72 -40.45 -44.21
C ALA A 30 11.97 -39.72 -43.08
N VAL A 31 11.17 -40.45 -42.29
CA VAL A 31 10.54 -39.91 -41.07
C VAL A 31 11.59 -39.49 -40.05
N GLN A 32 12.57 -40.36 -39.76
CA GLN A 32 13.68 -40.06 -38.85
C GLN A 32 14.50 -38.86 -39.31
N GLN A 33 14.82 -38.76 -40.60
CA GLN A 33 15.59 -37.65 -41.15
C GLN A 33 14.82 -36.32 -41.06
N THR A 34 13.50 -36.35 -41.29
CA THR A 34 12.64 -35.16 -41.13
C THR A 34 12.60 -34.72 -39.66
N ALA A 35 12.47 -35.65 -38.73
CA ALA A 35 12.45 -35.37 -37.31
C ALA A 35 13.80 -34.85 -36.78
N CYS A 36 14.92 -35.43 -37.24
CA CYS A 36 16.27 -34.96 -36.93
C CYS A 36 16.50 -33.52 -37.40
N SER A 37 15.95 -33.13 -38.55
CA SER A 37 16.05 -31.75 -39.04
C SER A 37 15.32 -30.71 -38.16
N LEU A 38 14.44 -31.17 -37.27
CA LEU A 38 13.68 -30.35 -36.33
C LEU A 38 14.14 -30.55 -34.88
N ASP A 39 15.18 -31.36 -34.65
CA ASP A 39 15.66 -31.78 -33.32
C ASP A 39 14.58 -32.41 -32.44
N ILE A 40 13.64 -33.13 -33.07
CA ILE A 40 12.53 -33.83 -32.39
C ILE A 40 12.83 -35.33 -32.34
N PRO A 41 12.87 -35.97 -31.15
CA PRO A 41 13.05 -37.42 -31.05
C PRO A 41 11.78 -38.15 -31.49
N VAL A 42 11.95 -39.21 -32.30
CA VAL A 42 10.84 -40.03 -32.80
C VAL A 42 11.19 -41.50 -32.81
N ALA A 43 10.19 -42.36 -32.64
CA ALA A 43 10.28 -43.78 -32.91
C ALA A 43 9.58 -44.09 -34.24
N ALA A 44 10.32 -44.65 -35.20
CA ALA A 44 9.76 -45.10 -36.49
C ALA A 44 9.86 -46.63 -36.57
N VAL A 45 8.72 -47.31 -36.49
CA VAL A 45 8.61 -48.77 -36.41
C VAL A 45 8.18 -49.32 -37.77
N ALA A 46 8.90 -50.31 -38.28
CA ALA A 46 8.56 -51.01 -39.52
C ALA A 46 7.63 -52.18 -39.23
N ALA A 47 6.53 -52.33 -39.98
CA ALA A 47 5.60 -53.43 -39.76
C ALA A 47 6.12 -54.78 -40.25
N MET A 48 6.80 -54.80 -41.40
CA MET A 48 7.30 -56.03 -42.02
C MET A 48 8.64 -55.77 -42.71
N ARG A 49 9.46 -56.80 -42.88
CA ARG A 49 10.66 -56.75 -43.74
C ARG A 49 10.67 -57.94 -44.69
N ARG A 50 11.01 -57.68 -45.95
CA ARG A 50 11.24 -58.71 -46.98
C ARG A 50 12.12 -59.85 -46.44
N GLU A 51 11.70 -61.08 -46.74
CA GLU A 51 12.37 -62.35 -46.36
C GLU A 51 12.53 -62.59 -44.84
N GLN A 52 11.94 -61.74 -43.99
CA GLN A 52 11.91 -61.97 -42.56
C GLN A 52 10.74 -62.91 -42.20
N PRO A 53 11.00 -64.08 -41.59
CA PRO A 53 9.94 -64.97 -41.12
C PRO A 53 9.14 -64.29 -40.00
N MET A 54 7.80 -64.33 -40.10
CA MET A 54 6.87 -63.76 -39.12
C MET A 54 6.02 -64.84 -38.44
N PRO A 55 6.63 -65.71 -37.61
CA PRO A 55 5.92 -66.82 -36.97
C PRO A 55 4.74 -66.37 -36.06
N TRP A 56 4.73 -65.10 -35.65
CA TRP A 56 3.70 -64.50 -34.79
C TRP A 56 2.91 -63.37 -35.47
N GLY A 57 2.97 -63.27 -36.80
CA GLY A 57 2.33 -62.20 -37.57
C GLY A 57 2.84 -60.81 -37.18
N LEU A 58 1.94 -59.81 -37.14
CA LEU A 58 2.26 -58.42 -36.78
C LEU A 58 2.32 -58.15 -35.27
N ARG A 59 2.19 -59.17 -34.41
CA ARG A 59 2.23 -58.99 -32.95
C ARG A 59 3.53 -58.32 -32.44
N PRO A 60 4.73 -58.62 -32.98
CA PRO A 60 5.95 -57.90 -32.60
C PRO A 60 5.86 -56.39 -32.86
N VAL A 61 5.23 -55.97 -33.96
CA VAL A 61 5.04 -54.55 -34.30
C VAL A 61 4.19 -53.85 -33.25
N VAL A 62 3.13 -54.53 -32.78
CA VAL A 62 2.23 -54.02 -31.74
C VAL A 62 3.00 -53.84 -30.42
N ILE A 63 3.89 -54.78 -30.09
CA ILE A 63 4.77 -54.70 -28.91
C ILE A 63 5.79 -53.57 -29.05
N ASP A 64 6.38 -53.40 -30.22
CA ASP A 64 7.35 -52.33 -30.51
C ASP A 64 6.68 -50.95 -30.42
N LEU A 65 5.45 -50.82 -30.91
CA LEU A 65 4.66 -49.60 -30.79
C LEU A 65 4.33 -49.27 -29.33
N TYR A 66 3.92 -50.27 -28.55
CA TYR A 66 3.69 -50.09 -27.11
C TYR A 66 4.97 -49.70 -26.36
N SER A 67 6.09 -50.36 -26.67
CA SER A 67 7.40 -50.07 -26.07
C SER A 67 7.92 -48.69 -26.45
N ALA A 68 7.55 -48.18 -27.63
CA ALA A 68 7.81 -46.82 -28.07
C ALA A 68 6.89 -45.77 -27.41
N GLY A 69 5.91 -46.19 -26.60
CA GLY A 69 4.99 -45.32 -25.87
C GLY A 69 3.65 -45.06 -26.57
N ALA A 70 3.30 -45.80 -27.62
CA ALA A 70 1.97 -45.73 -28.20
C ALA A 70 0.93 -46.44 -27.32
N ALA A 71 -0.27 -45.86 -27.21
CA ALA A 71 -1.39 -46.51 -26.54
C ALA A 71 -1.89 -47.67 -27.40
N VAL A 72 -1.70 -48.90 -26.91
CA VAL A 72 -2.11 -50.14 -27.57
C VAL A 72 -3.09 -50.86 -26.66
N ASP A 73 -4.29 -51.16 -27.19
CA ASP A 73 -5.26 -51.98 -26.48
C ASP A 73 -4.98 -53.47 -26.69
N PHE A 74 -4.29 -54.08 -25.74
CA PHE A 74 -4.02 -55.52 -25.74
C PHE A 74 -5.27 -56.36 -25.41
N GLY A 75 -6.36 -55.76 -24.93
CA GLY A 75 -7.61 -56.45 -24.63
C GLY A 75 -8.24 -57.09 -25.86
N VAL A 76 -8.00 -56.51 -27.05
CA VAL A 76 -8.44 -57.05 -28.34
C VAL A 76 -7.84 -58.45 -28.63
N LEU A 77 -6.61 -58.72 -28.16
CA LEU A 77 -5.97 -60.04 -28.33
C LEU A 77 -6.47 -61.09 -27.32
N HIS A 78 -7.09 -60.63 -26.24
CA HIS A 78 -7.57 -61.48 -25.13
C HIS A 78 -9.00 -61.10 -24.71
N PRO A 79 -10.01 -61.21 -25.60
CA PRO A 79 -11.35 -60.68 -25.38
C PRO A 79 -12.12 -61.34 -24.23
N GLY A 80 -11.69 -62.53 -23.77
CA GLY A 80 -12.25 -63.22 -22.61
C GLY A 80 -11.40 -63.15 -21.34
N GLY A 81 -10.30 -62.39 -21.35
CA GLY A 81 -9.37 -62.29 -20.23
C GLY A 81 -9.39 -60.91 -19.56
N GLN A 82 -9.19 -60.86 -18.24
CA GLN A 82 -8.94 -59.62 -17.52
C GLN A 82 -7.43 -59.35 -17.51
N LEU A 83 -6.99 -58.31 -18.24
CA LEU A 83 -5.60 -57.87 -18.18
C LEU A 83 -5.33 -57.25 -16.81
N VAL A 84 -4.28 -57.72 -16.14
CA VAL A 84 -3.81 -57.19 -14.86
C VAL A 84 -2.37 -56.75 -15.02
N ASP A 85 -2.01 -55.61 -14.44
CA ASP A 85 -0.62 -55.14 -14.44
C ASP A 85 0.25 -56.12 -13.66
N ALA A 86 1.29 -56.64 -14.32
CA ALA A 86 2.27 -57.48 -13.63
C ALA A 86 3.06 -56.62 -12.63
N PRO A 87 3.22 -57.04 -11.37
CA PRO A 87 4.09 -56.34 -10.43
C PRO A 87 5.53 -56.37 -10.96
N LEU A 88 6.11 -55.20 -11.24
CA LEU A 88 7.48 -55.09 -11.73
C LEU A 88 8.49 -55.55 -10.65
N PRO A 89 9.48 -56.40 -10.96
CA PRO A 89 10.53 -56.75 -10.01
C PRO A 89 11.47 -55.55 -9.80
N VAL A 90 11.38 -54.93 -8.62
CA VAL A 90 12.05 -53.66 -8.27
C VAL A 90 13.48 -53.91 -7.75
N TRP A 91 14.50 -53.84 -8.62
CA TRP A 91 15.91 -54.00 -8.20
C TRP A 91 16.89 -52.90 -8.67
N THR A 92 16.44 -51.71 -9.07
CA THR A 92 17.34 -50.59 -9.42
C THR A 92 17.24 -49.46 -8.40
N ARG A 93 18.00 -49.64 -7.31
CA ARG A 93 18.17 -48.65 -6.22
C ARG A 93 18.89 -47.38 -6.73
N ARG A 94 18.16 -46.31 -7.03
CA ARG A 94 18.65 -44.93 -6.83
C ARG A 94 18.24 -44.51 -5.41
N ARG A 95 19.18 -43.92 -4.64
CA ARG A 95 18.94 -43.45 -3.26
C ARG A 95 17.70 -42.54 -3.22
N MET A 96 16.61 -43.05 -2.65
CA MET A 96 15.50 -42.24 -2.17
C MET A 96 15.76 -41.96 -0.69
N LEU A 97 15.97 -40.68 -0.35
CA LEU A 97 15.77 -40.23 1.02
C LEU A 97 14.30 -40.48 1.34
N LEU A 98 14.04 -41.40 2.27
CA LEU A 98 12.75 -41.52 2.94
C LEU A 98 12.47 -40.16 3.59
N ARG A 99 11.66 -39.33 2.94
CA ARG A 99 10.98 -38.22 3.60
C ARG A 99 9.95 -38.85 4.54
N PRO A 100 9.84 -38.39 5.80
CA PRO A 100 8.85 -38.92 6.72
C PRO A 100 7.48 -38.83 6.07
N ASP A 101 6.77 -39.95 6.11
CA ASP A 101 5.41 -40.05 5.62
C ASP A 101 4.57 -38.93 6.25
N ARG A 102 3.83 -38.23 5.39
CA ARG A 102 2.94 -37.15 5.79
C ARG A 102 1.98 -37.71 6.83
N ALA A 103 2.09 -37.24 8.08
CA ALA A 103 1.09 -37.51 9.09
C ALA A 103 -0.28 -37.04 8.55
N GLY A 104 -1.18 -38.00 8.35
CA GLY A 104 -2.63 -37.82 8.34
C GLY A 104 -3.22 -36.96 7.22
N ARG A 105 -3.27 -37.47 5.98
CA ARG A 105 -4.42 -37.19 5.11
C ARG A 105 -5.31 -38.42 5.12
N HIS A 106 -6.45 -38.32 5.79
CA HIS A 106 -7.56 -39.24 5.65
C HIS A 106 -7.94 -39.34 4.17
N SER A 107 -7.43 -40.35 3.45
CA SER A 107 -7.99 -40.72 2.16
C SER A 107 -9.35 -41.36 2.42
N CYS A 108 -10.40 -40.55 2.43
CA CYS A 108 -11.73 -41.09 2.17
C CYS A 108 -11.74 -41.64 0.75
N VAL A 109 -12.16 -42.90 0.63
CA VAL A 109 -12.17 -43.76 -0.56
C VAL A 109 -13.15 -43.29 -1.67
N ASN A 110 -13.64 -42.04 -1.65
CA ASN A 110 -14.61 -41.49 -2.60
C ASN A 110 -14.31 -40.02 -2.98
N THR A 111 -13.12 -39.70 -3.49
CA THR A 111 -12.82 -38.34 -4.01
C THR A 111 -12.98 -38.31 -5.53
N VAL A 112 -13.99 -37.57 -6.00
CA VAL A 112 -14.28 -37.27 -7.42
C VAL A 112 -13.22 -36.30 -7.97
N ALA A 113 -13.01 -36.30 -9.29
CA ALA A 113 -12.05 -35.45 -10.00
C ALA A 113 -12.01 -34.01 -9.47
N ALA A 114 -10.85 -33.61 -8.97
CA ALA A 114 -10.62 -32.31 -8.35
C ALA A 114 -10.24 -31.27 -9.42
N HIS A 115 -11.03 -30.19 -9.54
CA HIS A 115 -10.66 -29.04 -10.36
C HIS A 115 -9.33 -28.45 -9.84
N PRO A 116 -8.36 -28.06 -10.69
CA PRO A 116 -6.99 -27.75 -10.24
C PRO A 116 -6.88 -26.66 -9.15
N LEU A 117 -7.77 -25.65 -9.19
CA LEU A 117 -7.78 -24.56 -8.22
C LEU A 117 -8.70 -24.81 -7.02
N LEU A 118 -9.87 -25.42 -7.25
CA LEU A 118 -10.87 -25.64 -6.22
C LEU A 118 -10.55 -26.90 -5.40
N GLY A 119 -9.82 -27.84 -5.97
CA GLY A 119 -9.45 -29.10 -5.35
C GLY A 119 -10.66 -30.01 -5.11
N ALA A 120 -10.65 -30.68 -3.96
CA ALA A 120 -11.65 -31.67 -3.60
C ALA A 120 -13.00 -31.01 -3.31
N HIS A 121 -14.06 -31.57 -3.88
CA HIS A 121 -15.44 -31.08 -3.71
C HIS A 121 -16.24 -32.00 -2.78
N VAL A 122 -16.96 -31.40 -1.84
CA VAL A 122 -17.95 -32.06 -0.99
C VAL A 122 -19.26 -31.28 -1.05
N ARG A 123 -20.35 -31.96 -1.43
CA ARG A 123 -21.70 -31.45 -1.22
C ARG A 123 -22.15 -31.82 0.18
N LEU A 124 -22.46 -30.82 1.02
CA LEU A 124 -22.97 -31.03 2.36
C LEU A 124 -24.45 -31.42 2.28
N MET A 125 -24.84 -32.41 3.09
CA MET A 125 -26.22 -32.89 3.21
C MET A 125 -26.99 -31.99 4.20
N GLU A 126 -27.10 -30.71 3.86
CA GLU A 126 -27.77 -29.66 4.63
C GLU A 126 -28.79 -28.94 3.72
N GLU A 127 -29.82 -28.32 4.32
CA GLU A 127 -30.78 -27.43 3.62
C GLU A 127 -30.58 -25.97 4.10
N PRO A 128 -30.37 -25.01 3.18
CA PRO A 128 -30.29 -25.19 1.74
C PRO A 128 -28.96 -25.88 1.31
N PRO A 129 -28.90 -26.46 0.09
CA PRO A 129 -27.72 -27.19 -0.38
C PRO A 129 -26.45 -26.34 -0.34
N ARG A 130 -25.38 -26.90 0.24
CA ARG A 130 -24.07 -26.24 0.33
C ARG A 130 -22.99 -27.09 -0.32
N HIS A 131 -22.13 -26.43 -1.06
CA HIS A 131 -20.99 -27.04 -1.73
C HIS A 131 -19.72 -26.43 -1.15
N VAL A 132 -18.78 -27.29 -0.76
CA VAL A 132 -17.50 -26.89 -0.16
C VAL A 132 -16.38 -27.49 -0.99
N TRP A 133 -15.40 -26.66 -1.29
CA TRP A 133 -14.19 -27.02 -1.99
C TRP A 133 -12.97 -26.70 -1.14
N HIS A 134 -11.96 -27.57 -1.24
CA HIS A 134 -10.67 -27.35 -0.62
C HIS A 134 -9.54 -27.67 -1.59
N GLY A 135 -8.74 -26.65 -1.89
CA GLY A 135 -7.68 -26.67 -2.89
C GLY A 135 -6.35 -26.15 -2.34
N GLU A 136 -5.34 -26.23 -3.19
CA GLU A 136 -3.95 -25.82 -2.90
C GLU A 136 -3.45 -25.00 -4.09
N VAL A 137 -3.26 -23.69 -3.87
CA VAL A 137 -2.82 -22.75 -4.92
C VAL A 137 -1.39 -22.28 -4.72
N GLY A 138 -0.65 -22.91 -3.80
CA GLY A 138 0.76 -22.64 -3.58
C GLY A 138 1.61 -22.92 -4.82
N THR A 139 2.70 -22.18 -4.94
CA THR A 139 3.55 -22.21 -6.12
C THR A 139 4.32 -23.52 -6.30
N ALA A 140 4.40 -24.38 -5.27
CA ALA A 140 4.93 -25.73 -5.42
C ALA A 140 3.91 -26.69 -6.08
N ALA A 141 2.61 -26.46 -5.86
CA ALA A 141 1.54 -27.26 -6.46
C ALA A 141 1.18 -26.79 -7.88
N LEU A 142 1.13 -25.48 -8.09
CA LEU A 142 0.83 -24.84 -9.37
C LEU A 142 1.98 -23.90 -9.79
N PRO A 143 3.10 -24.44 -10.34
CA PRO A 143 4.31 -23.66 -10.61
C PRO A 143 4.12 -22.46 -11.55
N TRP A 144 3.12 -22.51 -12.43
CA TRP A 144 2.83 -21.42 -13.36
C TRP A 144 2.34 -20.15 -12.65
N LEU A 145 1.83 -20.23 -11.41
CA LEU A 145 1.44 -19.06 -10.62
C LEU A 145 2.63 -18.21 -10.16
N ARG A 146 3.86 -18.76 -10.17
CA ARG A 146 5.09 -17.98 -9.87
C ARG A 146 5.33 -16.83 -10.85
N ASP A 147 4.75 -16.95 -12.05
CA ASP A 147 4.95 -16.01 -13.13
C ASP A 147 4.00 -14.79 -13.07
N HIS A 148 3.11 -14.72 -12.07
CA HIS A 148 2.31 -13.54 -11.78
C HIS A 148 2.74 -12.94 -10.44
N GLN A 149 3.53 -11.87 -10.50
CA GLN A 149 4.14 -11.23 -9.34
C GLN A 149 3.71 -9.76 -9.22
N ILE A 150 3.47 -9.33 -7.98
CA ILE A 150 3.23 -7.93 -7.64
C ILE A 150 4.33 -7.53 -6.66
N HIS A 151 5.10 -6.50 -6.98
CA HIS A 151 6.30 -6.06 -6.25
C HIS A 151 7.24 -7.23 -5.89
N ASP A 152 7.58 -8.05 -6.89
CA ASP A 152 8.47 -9.23 -6.78
C ASP A 152 7.94 -10.40 -5.93
N VAL A 153 6.69 -10.35 -5.45
CA VAL A 153 6.05 -11.43 -4.70
C VAL A 153 4.97 -12.10 -5.55
N ALA A 154 4.96 -13.44 -5.60
CA ALA A 154 3.91 -14.18 -6.31
C ALA A 154 2.54 -13.90 -5.69
N ALA A 155 1.54 -13.61 -6.51
CA ALA A 155 0.19 -13.27 -6.06
C ALA A 155 -0.84 -13.99 -6.93
N LEU A 156 -1.95 -14.43 -6.33
CA LEU A 156 -3.02 -15.08 -7.08
C LEU A 156 -3.76 -14.03 -7.95
N PRO A 157 -3.86 -14.21 -9.28
CA PRO A 157 -4.52 -13.25 -10.16
C PRO A 157 -6.04 -13.25 -9.94
N GLY A 158 -6.68 -12.09 -10.14
CA GLY A 158 -8.15 -11.98 -10.11
C GLY A 158 -8.85 -12.99 -11.04
N ALA A 159 -8.23 -13.27 -12.19
CA ALA A 159 -8.70 -14.27 -13.15
C ALA A 159 -8.81 -15.69 -12.58
N ALA A 160 -8.03 -16.05 -11.55
CA ALA A 160 -8.13 -17.35 -10.89
C ALA A 160 -9.42 -17.48 -10.07
N PHE A 161 -9.84 -16.41 -9.38
CA PHE A 161 -11.12 -16.38 -8.67
C PHE A 161 -12.32 -16.42 -9.64
N CYS A 162 -12.20 -15.78 -10.81
CA CYS A 162 -13.19 -15.88 -11.88
C CYS A 162 -13.37 -17.33 -12.35
N GLU A 163 -12.28 -18.06 -12.59
CA GLU A 163 -12.33 -19.47 -12.98
C GLU A 163 -12.91 -20.36 -11.87
N MET A 164 -12.53 -20.13 -10.60
CA MET A 164 -13.13 -20.82 -9.46
C MET A 164 -14.65 -20.63 -9.41
N ALA A 165 -15.13 -19.41 -9.62
CA ALA A 165 -16.56 -19.12 -9.63
C ALA A 165 -17.28 -19.77 -10.83
N LEU A 166 -16.67 -19.76 -12.03
CA LEU A 166 -17.23 -20.43 -13.21
C LEU A 166 -17.32 -21.95 -13.03
N ALA A 167 -16.26 -22.57 -12.50
CA ALA A 167 -16.25 -23.99 -12.20
C ALA A 167 -17.28 -24.36 -11.13
N ALA A 168 -17.44 -23.54 -10.09
CA ALA A 168 -18.46 -23.72 -9.06
C ALA A 168 -19.89 -23.58 -9.64
N ALA A 169 -20.14 -22.55 -10.46
CA ALA A 169 -21.44 -22.34 -11.13
C ALA A 169 -21.80 -23.54 -12.01
N HIS A 170 -20.83 -24.04 -12.78
CA HIS A 170 -21.01 -25.22 -13.62
C HIS A 170 -21.28 -26.49 -12.80
N THR A 171 -20.58 -26.67 -11.68
CA THR A 171 -20.78 -27.83 -10.79
C THR A 171 -22.18 -27.84 -10.17
N ILE A 172 -22.77 -26.67 -9.89
CA ILE A 172 -24.08 -26.55 -9.22
C ILE A 172 -25.23 -26.52 -10.23
N PHE A 173 -25.11 -25.73 -11.29
CA PHE A 173 -26.20 -25.43 -12.22
C PHE A 173 -26.00 -25.98 -13.65
N GLY A 174 -24.84 -26.58 -13.95
CA GLY A 174 -24.52 -27.15 -15.26
C GLY A 174 -24.04 -26.12 -16.29
N GLU A 175 -24.13 -26.47 -17.57
CA GLU A 175 -23.65 -25.65 -18.71
C GLU A 175 -24.37 -24.30 -18.84
N GLN A 176 -25.61 -24.21 -18.36
CA GLN A 176 -26.43 -22.99 -18.46
C GLN A 176 -26.32 -22.14 -17.20
N SER A 177 -25.10 -21.69 -16.92
CA SER A 177 -24.78 -20.90 -15.73
C SER A 177 -23.95 -19.66 -16.06
N GLN A 178 -24.04 -18.67 -15.19
CA GLN A 178 -23.25 -17.45 -15.22
C GLN A 178 -22.81 -17.06 -13.81
N VAL A 179 -21.84 -16.16 -13.73
CA VAL A 179 -21.37 -15.56 -12.49
C VAL A 179 -21.62 -14.06 -12.55
N CYS A 180 -22.20 -13.49 -11.49
CA CYS A 180 -22.48 -12.07 -11.34
C CYS A 180 -21.76 -11.50 -10.11
N ASP A 181 -21.56 -10.19 -10.09
CA ASP A 181 -21.05 -9.42 -8.96
C ASP A 181 -19.80 -10.02 -8.30
N ILE A 182 -18.82 -10.37 -9.12
CA ILE A 182 -17.51 -10.85 -8.66
C ILE A 182 -16.76 -9.68 -8.03
N ARG A 183 -16.31 -9.84 -6.79
CA ARG A 183 -15.52 -8.84 -6.06
C ARG A 183 -14.24 -9.48 -5.57
N PHE A 184 -13.10 -8.80 -5.73
CA PHE A 184 -11.82 -9.20 -5.16
C PHE A 184 -11.58 -8.32 -3.92
N GLU A 185 -11.56 -8.95 -2.74
CA GLU A 185 -11.56 -8.21 -1.47
C GLU A 185 -10.14 -7.93 -0.98
N GLU A 186 -9.27 -8.96 -0.98
CA GLU A 186 -7.90 -8.84 -0.52
C GLU A 186 -6.95 -9.65 -1.39
N MET A 187 -5.80 -9.06 -1.73
CA MET A 187 -4.75 -9.71 -2.50
C MET A 187 -4.20 -10.93 -1.75
N LEU A 188 -4.17 -12.09 -2.43
CA LEU A 188 -3.59 -13.30 -1.89
C LEU A 188 -2.15 -13.46 -2.40
N LEU A 189 -1.18 -13.17 -1.53
CA LEU A 189 0.22 -13.52 -1.75
C LEU A 189 0.41 -15.04 -1.65
N LEU A 190 1.23 -15.59 -2.54
CA LEU A 190 1.44 -17.03 -2.69
C LEU A 190 2.80 -17.45 -2.13
N ASP A 191 2.76 -18.48 -1.29
CA ASP A 191 3.93 -19.21 -0.82
C ASP A 191 4.10 -20.50 -1.62
N ASP A 192 5.07 -21.35 -1.26
CA ASP A 192 5.17 -22.70 -1.81
C ASP A 192 3.90 -23.52 -1.50
N GLN A 193 3.26 -23.28 -0.35
CA GLN A 193 1.99 -23.87 0.06
C GLN A 193 1.02 -22.77 0.49
N THR A 194 -0.11 -22.70 -0.18
CA THR A 194 -1.19 -21.74 0.05
C THR A 194 -2.54 -22.47 -0.08
N PRO A 195 -3.06 -23.00 1.03
CA PRO A 195 -4.36 -23.66 1.03
C PRO A 195 -5.48 -22.66 0.80
N ILE A 196 -6.50 -23.07 0.05
CA ILE A 196 -7.67 -22.26 -0.25
C ILE A 196 -8.96 -23.06 -0.02
N GLY A 197 -9.98 -22.39 0.51
CA GLY A 197 -11.32 -22.95 0.64
C GLY A 197 -12.31 -22.12 -0.18
N ALA A 198 -13.27 -22.77 -0.81
CA ALA A 198 -14.39 -22.10 -1.44
C ALA A 198 -15.71 -22.71 -0.97
N VAL A 199 -16.74 -21.88 -0.82
CA VAL A 199 -18.07 -22.30 -0.38
C VAL A 199 -19.10 -21.66 -1.28
N ALA A 200 -20.01 -22.47 -1.82
CA ALA A 200 -21.23 -22.00 -2.46
C ALA A 200 -22.43 -22.44 -1.62
N SER A 201 -23.33 -21.51 -1.32
CA SER A 201 -24.57 -21.79 -0.62
C SER A 201 -25.72 -21.42 -1.53
N VAL A 202 -26.58 -22.39 -1.86
CA VAL A 202 -27.79 -22.12 -2.66
C VAL A 202 -28.73 -21.30 -1.79
N GLU A 203 -29.14 -20.12 -2.25
CA GLU A 203 -30.05 -19.23 -1.52
C GLU A 203 -31.49 -19.44 -1.98
N GLU A 204 -31.67 -19.53 -3.29
CA GLU A 204 -32.94 -19.77 -3.97
C GLU A 204 -32.73 -20.70 -5.18
N PRO A 205 -33.79 -21.30 -5.75
CA PRO A 205 -33.66 -22.12 -6.96
C PRO A 205 -32.97 -21.35 -8.10
N GLY A 206 -31.77 -21.80 -8.48
CA GLY A 206 -31.00 -21.18 -9.55
C GLY A 206 -30.10 -20.02 -9.13
N VAL A 207 -29.99 -19.69 -7.84
CA VAL A 207 -29.08 -18.65 -7.32
C VAL A 207 -28.29 -19.18 -6.13
N ALA A 208 -26.97 -18.98 -6.13
CA ALA A 208 -26.10 -19.36 -5.02
C ALA A 208 -25.02 -18.31 -4.75
N GLY A 209 -24.87 -17.88 -3.50
CA GLY A 209 -23.74 -17.07 -3.07
C GLY A 209 -22.45 -17.90 -3.03
N PHE A 210 -21.35 -17.37 -3.56
CA PHE A 210 -20.04 -18.01 -3.63
C PHE A 210 -18.97 -17.16 -2.96
N VAL A 211 -18.18 -17.77 -2.08
CA VAL A 211 -17.12 -17.10 -1.34
C VAL A 211 -15.85 -17.95 -1.38
N VAL A 212 -14.73 -17.32 -1.69
CA VAL A 212 -13.38 -17.89 -1.60
C VAL A 212 -12.66 -17.30 -0.39
N GLN A 213 -12.06 -18.16 0.42
CA GLN A 213 -11.41 -17.79 1.67
C GLN A 213 -10.10 -18.55 1.88
N THR A 214 -9.19 -17.94 2.62
CA THR A 214 -7.93 -18.58 3.08
C THR A 214 -7.85 -18.51 4.59
N GLU A 215 -6.99 -19.33 5.19
CA GLU A 215 -6.69 -19.24 6.62
C GLU A 215 -5.31 -18.59 6.82
N GLN A 216 -5.28 -17.44 7.51
CA GLN A 216 -4.05 -16.77 7.94
C GLN A 216 -4.07 -16.59 9.45
N GLN A 217 -3.06 -17.08 10.16
CA GLN A 217 -2.96 -16.98 11.64
C GLN A 217 -4.22 -17.48 12.38
N ASN A 218 -4.81 -18.59 11.92
CA ASN A 218 -6.10 -19.13 12.39
C ASN A 218 -7.30 -18.16 12.23
N GLN A 219 -7.23 -17.24 11.27
CA GLN A 219 -8.33 -16.37 10.89
C GLN A 219 -8.73 -16.65 9.45
N LYS A 220 -10.04 -16.68 9.20
CA LYS A 220 -10.57 -16.79 7.84
C LYS A 220 -10.52 -15.41 7.21
N VAL A 221 -9.83 -15.32 6.09
CA VAL A 221 -9.75 -14.09 5.30
C VAL A 221 -10.50 -14.35 4.00
N ARG A 222 -11.55 -13.57 3.75
CA ARG A 222 -12.25 -13.57 2.47
C ARG A 222 -11.34 -12.98 1.41
N ARG A 223 -11.24 -13.66 0.27
CA ARG A 223 -10.39 -13.24 -0.86
C ARG A 223 -11.24 -12.77 -2.03
N ALA A 224 -12.37 -13.44 -2.26
CA ALA A 224 -13.31 -13.07 -3.30
C ALA A 224 -14.73 -13.51 -2.96
N GLY A 225 -15.71 -12.77 -3.46
CA GLY A 225 -17.14 -13.08 -3.42
C GLY A 225 -17.77 -13.00 -4.81
N ALA A 226 -18.81 -13.79 -5.06
CA ALA A 226 -19.59 -13.75 -6.30
C ALA A 226 -21.01 -14.34 -6.11
N ILE A 227 -21.90 -14.07 -7.06
CA ILE A 227 -23.23 -14.69 -7.16
C ILE A 227 -23.24 -15.63 -8.36
N LEU A 228 -23.55 -16.90 -8.14
CA LEU A 228 -23.69 -17.92 -9.17
C LEU A 228 -25.17 -18.01 -9.58
N GLN A 229 -25.46 -18.00 -10.87
CA GLN A 229 -26.84 -17.94 -11.36
C GLN A 229 -27.08 -18.91 -12.53
N ALA A 230 -28.19 -19.64 -12.50
CA ALA A 230 -28.70 -20.41 -13.62
C ALA A 230 -29.40 -19.49 -14.63
N VAL A 231 -29.19 -19.72 -15.92
CA VAL A 231 -29.69 -18.86 -16.99
C VAL A 231 -30.41 -19.66 -18.08
N SER A 232 -31.35 -19.02 -18.78
CA SER A 232 -31.98 -19.62 -19.95
C SER A 232 -31.05 -19.60 -21.17
N ALA A 233 -31.27 -20.53 -22.10
CA ALA A 233 -30.38 -20.82 -23.22
C ALA A 233 -30.42 -19.79 -24.39
N GLN A 234 -31.16 -18.69 -24.27
CA GLN A 234 -31.54 -17.87 -25.43
C GLN A 234 -30.62 -16.68 -25.77
N ASP A 235 -29.63 -16.33 -24.94
CA ASP A 235 -28.83 -15.11 -25.13
C ASP A 235 -27.36 -15.39 -25.53
N ARG A 236 -27.15 -16.05 -26.68
CA ARG A 236 -25.79 -16.14 -27.26
C ARG A 236 -25.45 -14.83 -28.00
N PRO A 237 -24.31 -14.17 -27.71
CA PRO A 237 -23.89 -12.97 -28.42
C PRO A 237 -23.68 -13.26 -29.91
N PRO A 238 -23.93 -12.28 -30.79
CA PRO A 238 -23.60 -12.41 -32.20
C PRO A 238 -22.08 -12.57 -32.38
N ALA A 239 -21.67 -13.32 -33.41
CA ALA A 239 -20.29 -13.41 -33.81
C ALA A 239 -19.82 -12.06 -34.39
N HIS A 240 -18.54 -11.77 -34.22
CA HIS A 240 -17.91 -10.57 -34.79
C HIS A 240 -17.22 -10.89 -36.11
N ASP A 241 -17.19 -9.94 -37.04
CA ASP A 241 -16.35 -10.07 -38.25
C ASP A 241 -14.90 -9.68 -37.91
N VAL A 242 -14.06 -10.69 -37.65
CA VAL A 242 -12.65 -10.50 -37.28
C VAL A 242 -11.87 -9.76 -38.39
N ALA A 243 -12.20 -9.98 -39.66
CA ALA A 243 -11.52 -9.33 -40.77
C ALA A 243 -11.87 -7.84 -40.86
N ASP A 244 -13.11 -7.45 -40.56
CA ASP A 244 -13.50 -6.06 -40.39
C ASP A 244 -12.80 -5.42 -39.18
N LEU A 245 -12.76 -6.10 -38.03
CA LEU A 245 -12.10 -5.58 -36.83
C LEU A 245 -10.59 -5.35 -37.09
N LEU A 246 -9.87 -6.32 -37.68
CA LEU A 246 -8.45 -6.15 -38.02
C LEU A 246 -8.21 -5.01 -39.04
N ARG A 247 -9.17 -4.74 -39.93
CA ARG A 247 -9.10 -3.59 -40.86
C ARG A 247 -9.34 -2.25 -40.15
N ALA A 248 -10.17 -2.23 -39.11
CA ALA A 248 -10.48 -1.05 -38.31
C ALA A 248 -9.36 -0.70 -37.32
N TYR A 249 -8.79 -1.69 -36.63
CA TYR A 249 -7.73 -1.52 -35.63
C TYR A 249 -6.34 -1.78 -36.26
N ARG A 250 -5.79 -0.80 -36.98
CA ARG A 250 -4.56 -0.99 -37.77
C ARG A 250 -3.26 -0.86 -36.98
N CYS A 251 -3.28 -0.21 -35.82
CA CYS A 251 -2.09 0.05 -35.02
C CYS A 251 -1.80 -1.15 -34.12
N ARG A 252 -0.85 -2.00 -34.53
CA ARG A 252 -0.44 -3.18 -33.76
C ARG A 252 0.62 -2.81 -32.73
N HIS A 253 0.37 -3.16 -31.48
CA HIS A 253 1.33 -3.14 -30.37
C HIS A 253 1.71 -4.56 -29.99
N ASP A 254 2.99 -4.78 -29.68
CA ASP A 254 3.45 -6.08 -29.18
C ASP A 254 2.95 -6.30 -27.74
N GLY A 255 2.46 -7.51 -27.44
CA GLY A 255 2.09 -7.87 -26.08
C GLY A 255 3.27 -7.81 -25.10
N ALA A 256 4.51 -7.98 -25.57
CA ALA A 256 5.71 -7.78 -24.75
C ALA A 256 5.85 -6.32 -24.27
N GLU A 257 5.49 -5.34 -25.10
CA GLU A 257 5.48 -3.92 -24.71
C GLU A 257 4.40 -3.62 -23.68
N VAL A 258 3.23 -4.25 -23.81
CA VAL A 258 2.15 -4.13 -22.82
C VAL A 258 2.61 -4.67 -21.47
N ARG A 259 3.22 -5.86 -21.42
CA ARG A 259 3.77 -6.45 -20.19
C ARG A 259 4.91 -5.63 -19.58
N LYS A 260 5.77 -5.03 -20.41
CA LYS A 260 6.83 -4.13 -19.92
C LYS A 260 6.24 -2.96 -19.12
N ARG A 261 5.14 -2.36 -19.59
CA ARG A 261 4.43 -1.28 -18.87
C ARG A 261 3.81 -1.75 -17.55
N PHE A 262 3.31 -2.98 -17.47
CA PHE A 262 2.90 -3.58 -16.20
C PHE A 262 4.09 -3.71 -15.24
N GLY A 263 5.25 -4.15 -15.75
CA GLY A 263 6.49 -4.27 -14.96
C GLY A 263 6.99 -2.95 -14.40
N GLU A 264 6.90 -1.86 -15.18
CA GLU A 264 7.21 -0.50 -14.73
C GLU A 264 6.30 -0.01 -13.59
N ARG A 265 5.11 -0.61 -13.43
CA ARG A 265 4.15 -0.34 -12.36
C ARG A 265 4.24 -1.35 -11.20
N GLY A 266 5.20 -2.27 -11.23
CA GLY A 266 5.40 -3.29 -10.19
C GLY A 266 4.66 -4.61 -10.41
N ILE A 267 3.97 -4.81 -11.55
CA ILE A 267 3.29 -6.06 -11.90
C ILE A 267 4.15 -6.83 -12.91
N ARG A 268 4.84 -7.87 -12.47
CA ARG A 268 5.68 -8.69 -13.35
C ARG A 268 4.91 -9.93 -13.82
N LEU A 269 4.66 -9.96 -15.13
CA LEU A 269 3.99 -11.04 -15.83
C LEU A 269 5.01 -11.79 -16.71
N SER A 270 5.37 -13.00 -16.30
CA SER A 270 6.41 -13.82 -16.94
C SER A 270 5.81 -14.85 -17.90
N SER A 271 6.50 -15.98 -18.14
CA SER A 271 6.25 -16.89 -19.26
C SER A 271 4.83 -17.46 -19.32
N ALA A 272 4.25 -17.85 -18.18
CA ALA A 272 2.90 -18.39 -18.10
C ALA A 272 1.81 -17.34 -18.35
N PHE A 273 2.09 -16.06 -18.07
CA PHE A 273 1.16 -14.93 -18.24
C PHE A 273 1.46 -14.10 -19.49
N ALA A 274 2.29 -14.61 -20.39
CA ALA A 274 2.64 -13.99 -21.66
C ALA A 274 1.60 -14.25 -22.78
N GLY A 275 0.35 -14.55 -22.42
CA GLY A 275 -0.67 -14.98 -23.38
C GLY A 275 -1.16 -13.89 -24.33
N LEU A 276 -1.01 -12.61 -23.96
CA LEU A 276 -1.24 -11.48 -24.86
C LEU A 276 -0.12 -11.41 -25.89
N THR A 277 -0.41 -11.73 -27.14
CA THR A 277 0.55 -11.75 -28.25
C THR A 277 0.67 -10.37 -28.89
N ALA A 278 -0.47 -9.73 -29.16
CA ALA A 278 -0.52 -8.40 -29.73
C ALA A 278 -1.81 -7.70 -29.34
N ALA A 279 -1.81 -6.36 -29.36
CA ALA A 279 -3.01 -5.55 -29.21
C ALA A 279 -3.12 -4.57 -30.37
N HIS A 280 -4.25 -4.61 -31.06
CA HIS A 280 -4.57 -3.77 -32.20
C HIS A 280 -5.49 -2.63 -31.74
N VAL A 281 -5.09 -1.39 -32.02
CA VAL A 281 -5.85 -0.18 -31.69
C VAL A 281 -6.15 0.65 -32.94
N ALA A 282 -7.18 1.47 -32.87
CA ALA A 282 -7.55 2.36 -33.97
C ALA A 282 -6.70 3.66 -33.94
N PRO A 283 -6.44 4.30 -35.09
CA PRO A 283 -5.68 5.56 -35.14
C PRO A 283 -6.44 6.79 -34.58
N GLN A 284 -7.77 6.70 -34.50
CA GLN A 284 -8.67 7.75 -33.99
C GLN A 284 -9.34 7.26 -32.70
N THR A 285 -9.88 8.17 -31.88
CA THR A 285 -10.51 7.89 -30.59
C THR A 285 -11.71 6.94 -30.74
N VAL A 286 -11.46 5.64 -30.63
CA VAL A 286 -12.47 4.60 -30.47
C VAL A 286 -12.26 3.95 -29.12
N SER A 287 -13.37 3.59 -28.47
CA SER A 287 -13.46 3.01 -27.13
C SER A 287 -12.98 1.55 -27.03
N ALA A 288 -12.31 0.98 -28.04
CA ALA A 288 -12.06 -0.46 -28.09
C ALA A 288 -10.68 -0.89 -28.60
N VAL A 289 -10.27 -2.09 -28.19
CA VAL A 289 -9.02 -2.79 -28.51
C VAL A 289 -9.36 -4.19 -29.01
N LEU A 290 -8.73 -4.62 -30.10
CA LEU A 290 -8.75 -6.02 -30.51
C LEU A 290 -7.40 -6.65 -30.12
N ALA A 291 -7.39 -7.58 -29.18
CA ALA A 291 -6.18 -8.26 -28.76
C ALA A 291 -6.09 -9.69 -29.31
N GLU A 292 -4.89 -10.09 -29.73
CA GLU A 292 -4.54 -11.46 -30.06
C GLU A 292 -4.06 -12.17 -28.78
N VAL A 293 -4.78 -13.21 -28.37
CA VAL A 293 -4.51 -13.98 -27.17
C VAL A 293 -4.28 -15.44 -27.52
N ALA A 294 -3.35 -16.07 -26.80
CA ALA A 294 -3.12 -17.50 -26.90
C ALA A 294 -2.56 -18.02 -25.58
N LEU A 295 -3.04 -19.18 -25.13
CA LEU A 295 -2.47 -19.81 -23.95
C LEU A 295 -1.04 -20.29 -24.24
N PRO A 296 -0.02 -19.90 -23.44
CA PRO A 296 1.37 -20.32 -23.64
C PRO A 296 1.54 -21.85 -23.67
N SER A 297 2.48 -22.33 -24.49
CA SER A 297 2.68 -23.76 -24.75
C SER A 297 3.03 -24.57 -23.50
N SER A 298 3.71 -23.96 -22.53
CA SER A 298 4.09 -24.56 -21.24
C SER A 298 2.90 -25.00 -20.39
N ILE A 299 1.77 -24.31 -20.49
CA ILE A 299 0.55 -24.56 -19.70
C ILE A 299 -0.65 -25.00 -20.56
N ARG A 300 -0.52 -25.01 -21.89
CA ARG A 300 -1.59 -25.38 -22.81
C ARG A 300 -2.19 -26.77 -22.55
N ARG A 301 -1.39 -27.73 -22.07
CA ARG A 301 -1.86 -29.08 -21.73
C ARG A 301 -2.88 -29.09 -20.58
N GLN A 302 -2.83 -28.10 -19.68
CA GLN A 302 -3.71 -27.99 -18.52
C GLN A 302 -5.08 -27.40 -18.89
N GLN A 303 -5.24 -26.84 -20.09
CA GLN A 303 -6.44 -26.13 -20.50
C GLN A 303 -7.72 -26.97 -20.47
N ALA A 304 -7.60 -28.30 -20.59
CA ALA A 304 -8.74 -29.20 -20.53
C ALA A 304 -9.39 -29.26 -19.13
N ASP A 305 -8.63 -28.90 -18.09
CA ASP A 305 -9.06 -28.99 -16.69
C ASP A 305 -9.77 -27.71 -16.20
N TYR A 306 -9.89 -26.70 -17.07
CA TYR A 306 -10.48 -25.38 -16.79
C TYR A 306 -11.61 -25.03 -17.77
N ARG A 307 -12.58 -24.24 -17.33
CA ARG A 307 -13.57 -23.59 -18.21
C ARG A 307 -12.90 -22.47 -19.01
N VAL A 308 -12.11 -21.64 -18.34
CA VAL A 308 -11.13 -20.74 -18.94
C VAL A 308 -9.86 -20.75 -18.09
N HIS A 309 -8.71 -21.05 -18.72
CA HIS A 309 -7.46 -21.04 -17.97
C HIS A 309 -7.19 -19.63 -17.42
N PRO A 310 -6.86 -19.43 -16.13
CA PRO A 310 -6.72 -18.09 -15.55
C PRO A 310 -5.70 -17.21 -16.27
N ALA A 311 -4.57 -17.78 -16.69
CA ALA A 311 -3.57 -17.05 -17.50
C ALA A 311 -4.09 -16.54 -18.86
N LEU A 312 -5.07 -17.23 -19.48
CA LEU A 312 -5.71 -16.76 -20.72
C LEU A 312 -6.69 -15.62 -20.43
N LEU A 313 -7.49 -15.75 -19.37
CA LEU A 313 -8.42 -14.70 -18.95
C LEU A 313 -7.66 -13.44 -18.48
N ASP A 314 -6.56 -13.62 -17.75
CA ASP A 314 -5.66 -12.52 -17.37
C ASP A 314 -5.01 -11.85 -18.58
N ALA A 315 -4.60 -12.62 -19.60
CA ALA A 315 -4.14 -12.05 -20.86
C ALA A 315 -5.22 -11.19 -21.55
N CYS A 316 -6.50 -11.52 -21.35
CA CYS A 316 -7.60 -10.66 -21.79
C CYS A 316 -7.75 -9.42 -20.89
N PHE A 317 -7.51 -9.49 -19.58
CA PHE A 317 -7.48 -8.30 -18.72
C PHE A 317 -6.32 -7.36 -19.08
N GLN A 318 -5.17 -7.91 -19.46
CA GLN A 318 -4.01 -7.14 -19.94
C GLN A 318 -4.33 -6.29 -21.19
N SER A 319 -5.30 -6.68 -22.02
CA SER A 319 -5.68 -5.92 -23.23
C SER A 319 -6.27 -4.54 -22.88
N VAL A 320 -6.91 -4.38 -21.72
CA VAL A 320 -7.47 -3.11 -21.23
C VAL A 320 -6.36 -2.05 -21.14
N ALA A 321 -5.18 -2.44 -20.65
CA ALA A 321 -4.01 -1.56 -20.55
C ALA A 321 -3.42 -1.17 -21.92
N ALA A 322 -3.77 -1.86 -23.00
CA ALA A 322 -3.35 -1.48 -24.35
C ALA A 322 -4.13 -0.28 -24.90
N HIS A 323 -5.33 -0.01 -24.36
CA HIS A 323 -6.19 1.10 -24.77
C HIS A 323 -5.51 2.45 -24.54
N PRO A 324 -5.45 3.36 -25.54
CA PRO A 324 -4.70 4.62 -25.43
C PRO A 324 -5.12 5.49 -24.24
N ALA A 325 -6.42 5.60 -23.94
CA ALA A 325 -6.91 6.38 -22.79
C ALA A 325 -6.48 5.81 -21.43
N VAL A 326 -6.30 4.49 -21.33
CA VAL A 326 -5.91 3.80 -20.09
C VAL A 326 -4.42 3.95 -19.82
N ARG A 327 -3.61 4.25 -20.85
CA ARG A 327 -2.15 4.45 -20.69
C ARG A 327 -1.82 5.58 -19.72
N GLN A 328 -2.70 6.57 -19.60
CA GLN A 328 -2.54 7.70 -18.67
C GLN A 328 -3.29 7.53 -17.35
N VAL A 329 -4.12 6.49 -17.20
CA VAL A 329 -4.86 6.23 -15.96
C VAL A 329 -3.92 5.65 -14.90
N GLY A 330 -4.05 6.20 -13.68
CA GLY A 330 -3.35 5.75 -12.48
C GLY A 330 -2.04 6.48 -12.15
N ASN A 331 -1.58 7.49 -12.91
CA ASN A 331 -0.34 8.25 -12.64
C ASN A 331 0.92 7.39 -12.30
N GLY A 332 0.96 6.12 -12.70
CA GLY A 332 2.03 5.16 -12.37
C GLY A 332 1.69 4.13 -11.28
N GLY A 333 0.50 4.15 -10.70
CA GLY A 333 0.00 3.17 -9.74
C GLY A 333 -0.38 1.81 -10.35
N LEU A 334 -0.55 0.82 -9.46
CA LEU A 334 -0.95 -0.54 -9.81
C LEU A 334 -2.32 -0.52 -10.50
N LEU A 335 -2.43 -1.17 -11.66
CA LEU A 335 -3.71 -1.37 -12.33
C LEU A 335 -4.13 -2.83 -12.15
N LEU A 336 -4.85 -3.10 -11.05
CA LEU A 336 -5.29 -4.44 -10.66
C LEU A 336 -6.79 -4.61 -10.91
N PRO A 337 -7.26 -5.81 -11.23
CA PRO A 337 -8.69 -6.09 -11.28
C PRO A 337 -9.28 -5.99 -9.86
N LEU A 338 -10.37 -5.23 -9.70
CA LEU A 338 -11.09 -5.02 -8.44
C LEU A 338 -12.39 -5.82 -8.37
N GLY A 339 -12.99 -6.09 -9.53
CA GLY A 339 -14.20 -6.89 -9.63
C GLY A 339 -14.68 -7.03 -11.08
N LEU A 340 -15.74 -7.82 -11.26
CA LEU A 340 -16.38 -8.06 -12.54
C LEU A 340 -17.89 -8.23 -12.34
N ARG A 341 -18.70 -7.42 -13.02
CA ARG A 341 -20.17 -7.47 -12.88
C ARG A 341 -20.79 -8.76 -13.41
N ARG A 342 -20.32 -9.28 -14.54
CA ARG A 342 -20.86 -10.52 -15.14
C ARG A 342 -19.81 -11.29 -15.93
N LEU A 343 -19.81 -12.61 -15.78
CA LEU A 343 -18.97 -13.56 -16.52
C LEU A 343 -19.80 -14.74 -17.00
N ARG A 344 -19.71 -15.08 -18.29
CA ARG A 344 -20.40 -16.24 -18.88
C ARG A 344 -19.55 -16.91 -19.95
N VAL A 345 -19.53 -18.23 -19.93
CA VAL A 345 -18.90 -19.08 -20.95
C VAL A 345 -19.98 -19.68 -21.84
N TYR A 346 -19.84 -19.53 -23.16
CA TYR A 346 -20.78 -20.02 -24.16
C TYR A 346 -20.26 -21.24 -24.93
N ALA A 347 -18.95 -21.40 -25.02
CA ALA A 347 -18.29 -22.51 -25.70
C ALA A 347 -16.90 -22.76 -25.12
N SER A 348 -16.25 -23.86 -25.52
CA SER A 348 -14.89 -24.18 -25.08
C SER A 348 -13.92 -23.06 -25.44
N THR A 349 -13.16 -22.58 -24.46
CA THR A 349 -12.13 -21.55 -24.65
C THR A 349 -10.83 -22.11 -25.23
N ARG A 350 -10.79 -23.39 -25.63
CA ARG A 350 -9.61 -24.05 -26.21
C ARG A 350 -9.08 -23.32 -27.44
N ASN A 351 -9.99 -22.87 -28.29
CA ASN A 351 -9.68 -22.24 -29.57
C ASN A 351 -9.71 -20.70 -29.49
N ALA A 352 -9.70 -20.12 -28.28
CA ALA A 352 -9.66 -18.68 -28.11
C ALA A 352 -8.42 -18.09 -28.80
N ARG A 353 -8.65 -17.12 -29.69
CA ARG A 353 -7.62 -16.47 -30.50
C ARG A 353 -7.63 -14.95 -30.35
N TYR A 354 -8.80 -14.36 -30.18
CA TYR A 354 -8.96 -12.92 -30.07
C TYR A 354 -9.75 -12.55 -28.82
N CYS A 355 -9.51 -11.35 -28.28
CA CYS A 355 -10.45 -10.71 -27.38
C CYS A 355 -10.74 -9.27 -27.84
N HIS A 356 -12.02 -8.93 -27.95
CA HIS A 356 -12.48 -7.58 -28.26
C HIS A 356 -12.85 -6.90 -26.95
N THR A 357 -12.12 -5.85 -26.61
CA THR A 357 -12.18 -5.14 -25.33
C THR A 357 -12.70 -3.73 -25.55
N THR A 358 -13.79 -3.36 -24.90
CA THR A 358 -14.40 -2.03 -24.99
C THR A 358 -14.31 -1.35 -23.62
N VAL A 359 -13.61 -0.22 -23.53
CA VAL A 359 -13.54 0.61 -22.33
C VAL A 359 -14.82 1.45 -22.25
N THR A 360 -15.64 1.21 -21.23
CA THR A 360 -16.95 1.83 -21.05
C THR A 360 -16.87 3.11 -20.22
N ALA A 361 -15.96 3.15 -19.25
CA ALA A 361 -15.67 4.32 -18.42
C ALA A 361 -14.18 4.38 -18.04
N TYR A 362 -13.64 5.59 -17.89
CA TYR A 362 -12.28 5.81 -17.41
C TYR A 362 -12.19 7.10 -16.58
N GLY A 363 -11.47 7.02 -15.45
CA GLY A 363 -11.25 8.09 -14.49
C GLY A 363 -10.08 7.70 -13.58
N THR A 364 -10.31 7.63 -12.26
CA THR A 364 -9.36 7.00 -11.32
C THR A 364 -9.33 5.48 -11.41
N ASN A 365 -10.48 4.87 -11.70
CA ASN A 365 -10.62 3.47 -12.09
C ASN A 365 -11.03 3.36 -13.57
N VAL A 366 -10.84 2.18 -14.15
CA VAL A 366 -11.24 1.84 -15.52
C VAL A 366 -12.31 0.77 -15.48
N GLU A 367 -13.36 0.93 -16.26
CA GLU A 367 -14.37 -0.10 -16.50
C GLU A 367 -14.30 -0.56 -17.96
N ALA A 368 -14.32 -1.88 -18.18
CA ALA A 368 -14.25 -2.47 -19.51
C ALA A 368 -15.13 -3.73 -19.69
N ASP A 369 -15.60 -3.93 -20.91
CA ASP A 369 -16.29 -5.14 -21.39
C ASP A 369 -15.37 -5.92 -22.33
N ILE A 370 -15.34 -7.25 -22.21
CA ILE A 370 -14.46 -8.13 -23.01
C ILE A 370 -15.26 -9.28 -23.62
N ASP A 371 -15.15 -9.45 -24.94
CA ASP A 371 -15.60 -10.62 -25.70
C ASP A 371 -14.41 -11.46 -26.13
N VAL A 372 -14.29 -12.70 -25.64
CA VAL A 372 -13.26 -13.65 -26.06
C VAL A 372 -13.81 -14.51 -27.19
N MET A 373 -13.06 -14.61 -28.29
CA MET A 373 -13.51 -15.17 -29.57
C MET A 373 -12.52 -16.19 -30.12
N ASP A 374 -13.01 -17.10 -30.94
CA ASP A 374 -12.17 -17.96 -31.79
C ASP A 374 -11.70 -17.24 -33.07
N GLU A 375 -11.06 -17.98 -33.98
CA GLU A 375 -10.54 -17.44 -35.24
C GLU A 375 -11.64 -16.97 -36.21
N ASP A 376 -12.83 -17.56 -36.11
CA ASP A 376 -14.01 -17.23 -36.93
C ASP A 376 -14.82 -16.06 -36.34
N GLY A 377 -14.43 -15.55 -35.16
CA GLY A 377 -15.12 -14.46 -34.47
C GLY A 377 -16.31 -14.90 -33.63
N THR A 378 -16.49 -16.20 -33.43
CA THR A 378 -17.54 -16.73 -32.56
C THR A 378 -17.19 -16.44 -31.10
N VAL A 379 -18.10 -15.80 -30.38
CA VAL A 379 -17.91 -15.48 -28.96
C VAL A 379 -17.96 -16.76 -28.11
N LEU A 380 -16.87 -17.01 -27.38
CA LEU A 380 -16.65 -18.15 -26.50
C LEU A 380 -16.91 -17.79 -25.03
N LEU A 381 -16.50 -16.60 -24.61
CA LEU A 381 -16.65 -16.08 -23.24
C LEU A 381 -16.94 -14.58 -23.28
N VAL A 382 -17.81 -14.13 -22.38
CA VAL A 382 -18.13 -12.72 -22.18
C VAL A 382 -17.81 -12.33 -20.74
N ALA A 383 -17.03 -11.28 -20.57
CA ALA A 383 -16.83 -10.57 -19.30
C ALA A 383 -17.39 -9.14 -19.46
N ARG A 384 -18.24 -8.71 -18.53
CA ARG A 384 -18.86 -7.37 -18.53
C ARG A 384 -18.62 -6.64 -17.23
N GLY A 385 -18.34 -5.34 -17.32
CA GLY A 385 -18.07 -4.46 -16.19
C GLY A 385 -16.85 -4.90 -15.39
N LEU A 386 -15.73 -5.18 -16.08
CA LEU A 386 -14.43 -5.42 -15.45
C LEU A 386 -13.93 -4.10 -14.89
N GLN A 387 -13.78 -4.02 -13.57
CA GLN A 387 -13.24 -2.85 -12.90
C GLN A 387 -11.76 -3.05 -12.63
N MET A 388 -10.93 -2.08 -13.02
CA MET A 388 -9.48 -2.09 -12.76
C MET A 388 -9.03 -0.78 -12.11
N GLY A 389 -8.17 -0.86 -11.09
CA GLY A 389 -7.69 0.29 -10.32
C GLY A 389 -6.65 -0.07 -9.25
N THR A 390 -6.35 0.86 -8.35
CA THR A 390 -5.35 0.70 -7.28
C THR A 390 -5.94 0.13 -5.99
N GLY A 391 -7.26 0.15 -5.82
CA GLY A 391 -7.94 -0.24 -4.56
C GLY A 391 -7.75 0.75 -3.41
N LEU A 392 -7.01 1.85 -3.63
CA LEU A 392 -6.79 2.93 -2.67
C LEU A 392 -7.77 4.08 -2.93
N SER A 393 -8.06 4.88 -1.89
CA SER A 393 -8.73 6.17 -2.10
C SER A 393 -7.84 7.11 -2.91
N GLU A 394 -8.44 8.06 -3.64
CA GLU A 394 -7.69 9.01 -4.48
C GLU A 394 -6.65 9.82 -3.69
N CYS A 395 -6.98 10.15 -2.43
CA CYS A 395 -6.06 10.86 -1.54
C CYS A 395 -4.86 9.98 -1.15
N ALA A 396 -5.11 8.72 -0.77
CA ALA A 396 -4.04 7.80 -0.38
C ALA A 396 -3.09 7.47 -1.54
N ASP A 397 -3.63 7.35 -2.77
CA ASP A 397 -2.81 7.11 -3.95
C ASP A 397 -1.97 8.34 -4.33
N ARG A 398 -2.53 9.55 -4.21
CA ARG A 398 -1.79 10.81 -4.40
C ARG A 398 -0.63 10.95 -3.42
N ASP A 399 -0.87 10.66 -2.15
CA ASP A 399 0.15 10.78 -1.09
C ASP A 399 1.27 9.76 -1.27
N ARG A 400 0.92 8.52 -1.65
CA ARG A 400 1.88 7.48 -2.02
C ARG A 400 2.75 7.93 -3.20
N LEU A 401 2.13 8.42 -4.28
CA LEU A 401 2.85 8.88 -5.46
C LEU A 401 3.79 10.04 -5.13
N LEU A 402 3.33 11.01 -4.32
CA LEU A 402 4.17 12.11 -3.87
C LEU A 402 5.37 11.60 -3.09
N ALA A 403 5.16 10.69 -2.12
CA ALA A 403 6.23 10.07 -1.34
C ALA A 403 7.27 9.34 -2.21
N GLU A 404 6.84 8.68 -3.30
CA GLU A 404 7.73 8.01 -4.25
C GLU A 404 8.55 8.99 -5.12
N ARG A 405 8.08 10.24 -5.28
CA ARG A 405 8.72 11.24 -6.15
C ARG A 405 9.64 12.20 -5.40
N LEU A 406 9.51 12.31 -4.08
CA LEU A 406 10.39 13.14 -3.25
C LEU A 406 11.75 12.47 -3.08
N LEU A 407 12.81 13.17 -3.48
CA LEU A 407 14.19 12.72 -3.38
C LEU A 407 15.01 13.73 -2.57
N THR A 408 15.85 13.24 -1.66
CA THR A 408 16.85 14.06 -0.96
C THR A 408 18.23 13.41 -1.04
N ILE A 409 19.26 14.20 -0.77
CA ILE A 409 20.62 13.67 -0.59
C ILE A 409 20.83 13.42 0.89
N GLU A 410 21.15 12.17 1.22
CA GLU A 410 21.57 11.78 2.55
C GLU A 410 23.09 11.56 2.60
N TRP A 411 23.69 11.96 3.71
CA TRP A 411 25.11 11.79 3.98
C TRP A 411 25.31 10.63 4.95
N ARG A 412 26.07 9.61 4.53
CA ARG A 412 26.34 8.43 5.35
C ARG A 412 27.79 8.43 5.80
N GLU A 413 27.98 8.39 7.11
CA GLU A 413 29.30 8.17 7.70
C GLU A 413 29.82 6.80 7.27
N ARG A 414 31.05 6.78 6.77
CA ARG A 414 31.75 5.57 6.35
C ARG A 414 33.22 5.69 6.72
N GLU A 415 33.86 4.55 6.86
CA GLU A 415 35.31 4.51 6.84
C GLU A 415 35.81 4.39 5.39
N PRO A 416 36.88 5.09 5.01
CA PRO A 416 37.52 4.89 3.71
C PRO A 416 37.97 3.44 3.57
N ALA A 417 37.33 2.67 2.68
CA ALA A 417 37.70 1.28 2.44
C ALA A 417 39.15 1.19 1.92
N GLY A 418 39.97 0.31 2.52
CA GLY A 418 41.34 0.03 2.06
C GLY A 418 42.48 0.55 2.95
N CYS A 419 42.22 0.98 4.19
CA CYS A 419 43.26 1.48 5.09
C CYS A 419 44.06 0.38 5.83
N ASP A 420 43.57 -0.87 5.86
CA ASP A 420 44.26 -2.00 6.47
C ASP A 420 45.04 -2.81 5.42
N GLY A 421 46.25 -2.34 5.09
CA GLY A 421 47.27 -3.15 4.42
C GLY A 421 47.70 -2.66 3.04
N VAL A 422 48.76 -1.83 3.01
CA VAL A 422 49.93 -1.77 2.07
C VAL A 422 49.75 -2.14 0.58
N ASN A 423 48.57 -2.07 0.00
CA ASN A 423 48.35 -2.13 -1.45
C ASN A 423 47.53 -0.90 -1.89
N ALA A 424 47.98 0.29 -1.48
CA ALA A 424 47.51 1.54 -2.09
C ALA A 424 47.91 1.53 -3.58
N VAL A 425 47.10 2.17 -4.43
CA VAL A 425 47.46 2.50 -5.81
C VAL A 425 48.57 3.57 -5.75
N GLY A 426 49.78 3.17 -5.36
CA GLY A 426 50.83 4.04 -4.84
C GLY A 426 52.13 3.94 -5.61
N SER A 427 52.13 4.50 -6.82
CA SER A 427 53.35 4.99 -7.52
C SER A 427 53.02 5.84 -8.76
N GLY A 428 51.82 6.45 -8.80
CA GLY A 428 51.37 7.26 -9.93
C GLY A 428 51.81 8.72 -9.86
N LYS A 429 51.85 9.41 -11.00
CA LYS A 429 52.11 10.85 -11.07
C LYS A 429 50.82 11.64 -10.86
N TRP A 430 50.82 12.64 -9.99
CA TRP A 430 49.66 13.46 -9.64
C TRP A 430 49.89 14.93 -9.97
N LEU A 431 48.83 15.64 -10.33
CA LEU A 431 48.86 17.07 -10.58
C LEU A 431 47.86 17.80 -9.69
N LEU A 432 48.34 18.67 -8.81
CA LEU A 432 47.50 19.55 -7.98
C LEU A 432 47.42 20.93 -8.64
N VAL A 433 46.21 21.34 -9.05
CA VAL A 433 45.90 22.65 -9.59
C VAL A 433 45.22 23.48 -8.51
N SER A 434 45.93 24.46 -7.95
CA SER A 434 45.33 25.44 -7.04
C SER A 434 44.77 26.60 -7.85
N ILE A 435 43.47 26.88 -7.70
CA ILE A 435 42.80 28.04 -8.33
C ILE A 435 42.76 29.28 -7.41
N SER A 436 43.60 29.28 -6.37
CA SER A 436 43.76 30.42 -5.46
C SER A 436 44.61 31.55 -6.06
N ASP A 437 44.34 32.78 -5.65
CA ASP A 437 45.15 33.96 -5.99
C ASP A 437 46.41 34.08 -5.12
N THR A 438 46.41 33.45 -3.95
CA THR A 438 47.48 33.46 -2.95
C THR A 438 47.98 32.05 -2.66
N ALA A 439 49.17 31.93 -2.07
CA ALA A 439 49.67 30.65 -1.58
C ALA A 439 48.65 30.05 -0.60
N ASP A 440 48.21 28.82 -0.90
CA ASP A 440 47.22 28.09 -0.11
C ASP A 440 47.94 27.01 0.71
N MET A 441 47.83 27.09 2.04
CA MET A 441 48.48 26.16 2.96
C MET A 441 48.02 24.71 2.73
N LEU A 442 46.73 24.48 2.46
CA LEU A 442 46.21 23.15 2.21
C LEU A 442 46.79 22.56 0.91
N ALA A 443 47.04 23.39 -0.11
CA ALA A 443 47.68 22.94 -1.33
C ALA A 443 49.11 22.43 -1.07
N THR A 444 49.86 23.14 -0.23
CA THR A 444 51.23 22.77 0.17
C THR A 444 51.22 21.50 1.02
N GLU A 445 50.40 21.47 2.08
CA GLU A 445 50.30 20.33 2.98
C GLU A 445 49.81 19.06 2.27
N LEU A 446 48.84 19.19 1.35
CA LEU A 446 48.35 18.06 0.56
C LEU A 446 49.40 17.53 -0.42
N THR A 447 50.20 18.42 -1.01
CA THR A 447 51.32 18.02 -1.88
C THR A 447 52.36 17.24 -1.08
N ASP A 448 52.69 17.68 0.13
CA ASP A 448 53.64 17.00 1.01
C ASP A 448 53.10 15.68 1.56
N ALA A 449 51.80 15.62 1.90
CA ALA A 449 51.13 14.38 2.29
C ALA A 449 51.15 13.33 1.18
N LEU A 450 50.80 13.70 -0.06
CA LEU A 450 50.85 12.79 -1.21
C LEU A 450 52.27 12.24 -1.45
N LYS A 451 53.30 13.09 -1.33
CA LYS A 451 54.70 12.66 -1.43
C LYS A 451 55.12 11.71 -0.31
N ARG A 452 54.67 11.94 0.94
CA ARG A 452 54.92 11.05 2.08
C ARG A 452 54.37 9.64 1.84
N TYR A 453 53.26 9.52 1.12
CA TYR A 453 52.66 8.24 0.72
C TYR A 453 53.21 7.67 -0.61
N GLY A 454 54.30 8.23 -1.15
CA GLY A 454 55.02 7.69 -2.30
C GLY A 454 54.51 8.13 -3.69
N ALA A 455 53.64 9.14 -3.76
CA ALA A 455 53.16 9.70 -5.03
C ALA A 455 54.07 10.84 -5.55
N GLU A 456 54.33 10.87 -6.86
CA GLU A 456 55.00 12.01 -7.50
C GLU A 456 53.99 13.13 -7.77
N CYS A 457 53.95 14.16 -6.93
CA CYS A 457 52.99 15.26 -7.06
C CYS A 457 53.64 16.55 -7.56
N ALA A 458 53.12 17.10 -8.66
CA ALA A 458 53.45 18.44 -9.18
C ALA A 458 52.32 19.43 -8.87
N THR A 459 52.66 20.70 -8.59
CA THR A 459 51.69 21.75 -8.26
C THR A 459 51.67 22.82 -9.34
N LEU A 460 50.48 23.19 -9.83
CA LEU A 460 50.23 24.29 -10.76
C LEU A 460 49.35 25.34 -10.07
N CYS A 461 49.83 26.58 -9.99
CA CYS A 461 49.03 27.69 -9.48
C CYS A 461 48.34 28.41 -10.65
N TRP A 462 47.01 28.54 -10.58
CA TRP A 462 46.18 29.18 -11.60
C TRP A 462 45.32 30.29 -10.97
N PRO A 463 45.90 31.48 -10.73
CA PRO A 463 45.17 32.58 -10.12
C PRO A 463 44.11 33.15 -11.07
N ARG A 464 43.08 33.80 -10.53
CA ARG A 464 41.90 34.31 -11.25
C ARG A 464 42.21 35.33 -12.33
N GLN A 465 43.25 36.14 -12.12
CA GLN A 465 43.68 37.19 -13.07
C GLN A 465 44.74 36.73 -14.07
N ALA A 466 45.20 35.47 -14.03
CA ALA A 466 46.20 34.99 -14.98
C ALA A 466 45.61 34.81 -16.38
N ASP A 467 46.47 34.97 -17.40
CA ASP A 467 46.14 34.67 -18.79
C ASP A 467 45.69 33.19 -18.93
N PRO A 468 44.41 32.94 -19.28
CA PRO A 468 43.88 31.59 -19.40
C PRO A 468 44.60 30.75 -20.46
N ALA A 469 45.08 31.37 -21.55
CA ALA A 469 45.75 30.65 -22.63
C ALA A 469 47.10 30.10 -22.19
N ALA A 470 47.91 30.93 -21.51
CA ALA A 470 49.22 30.54 -20.99
C ALA A 470 49.12 29.40 -19.96
N ASN A 471 48.13 29.44 -19.06
CA ASN A 471 47.94 28.36 -18.08
C ASN A 471 47.34 27.08 -18.68
N LEU A 472 46.48 27.18 -19.70
CA LEU A 472 46.03 26.01 -20.47
C LEU A 472 47.21 25.32 -21.17
N GLU A 473 48.16 26.08 -21.73
CA GLU A 473 49.36 25.51 -22.34
C GLU A 473 50.26 24.83 -21.29
N ARG A 474 50.43 25.42 -20.11
CA ARG A 474 51.18 24.82 -18.99
C ARG A 474 50.52 23.54 -18.48
N LEU A 475 49.19 23.54 -18.34
CA LEU A 475 48.40 22.36 -17.99
C LEU A 475 48.58 21.26 -19.05
N GLY A 476 48.48 21.61 -20.33
CA GLY A 476 48.72 20.71 -21.46
C GLY A 476 50.11 20.08 -21.39
N LYS A 477 51.17 20.87 -21.23
CA LYS A 477 52.55 20.36 -21.11
C LYS A 477 52.72 19.36 -19.97
N GLN A 478 52.13 19.61 -18.81
CA GLN A 478 52.21 18.68 -17.66
C GLN A 478 51.47 17.36 -17.91
N LEU A 479 50.34 17.41 -18.62
CA LEU A 479 49.55 16.25 -18.98
C LEU A 479 50.19 15.43 -20.13
N ASP A 480 50.76 16.12 -21.13
CA ASP A 480 51.42 15.51 -22.30
C ASP A 480 52.76 14.85 -21.95
N CYS A 481 53.36 15.19 -20.80
CA CYS A 481 54.50 14.45 -20.24
C CYS A 481 54.17 13.00 -19.85
N GLY A 482 52.89 12.58 -19.95
CA GLY A 482 52.44 11.20 -19.76
C GLY A 482 52.36 10.75 -18.28
N GLY A 483 51.57 9.71 -18.04
CA GLY A 483 51.55 8.96 -16.77
C GLY A 483 50.80 9.60 -15.60
N VAL A 484 50.05 10.69 -15.82
CA VAL A 484 49.26 11.33 -14.74
C VAL A 484 48.06 10.45 -14.38
N THR A 485 48.03 9.98 -13.14
CA THR A 485 46.98 9.11 -12.59
C THR A 485 45.77 9.91 -12.13
N GLY A 486 45.99 11.09 -11.54
CA GLY A 486 44.92 11.94 -11.03
C GLY A 486 45.27 13.43 -11.07
N VAL A 487 44.26 14.25 -11.32
CA VAL A 487 44.31 15.71 -11.26
C VAL A 487 43.43 16.19 -10.12
N VAL A 488 44.00 16.93 -9.17
CA VAL A 488 43.29 17.51 -8.02
C VAL A 488 43.14 19.01 -8.26
N VAL A 489 41.91 19.52 -8.38
CA VAL A 489 41.62 20.95 -8.44
C VAL A 489 41.19 21.42 -7.05
N LEU A 490 41.99 22.27 -6.42
CA LEU A 490 41.69 22.82 -5.10
C LEU A 490 41.05 24.20 -5.23
N ALA A 491 39.81 24.33 -4.75
CA ALA A 491 39.07 25.59 -4.73
C ALA A 491 39.68 26.59 -3.72
N PRO A 492 39.59 27.90 -3.99
CA PRO A 492 40.25 28.91 -3.17
C PRO A 492 39.62 29.00 -1.78
N GLU A 493 40.39 29.38 -0.76
CA GLU A 493 39.84 29.68 0.55
C GLU A 493 38.76 30.77 0.48
N GLY A 494 37.71 30.61 1.29
CA GLY A 494 36.61 31.58 1.35
C GLY A 494 37.10 32.91 1.93
N MET A 495 36.98 33.99 1.16
CA MET A 495 37.23 35.35 1.68
C MET A 495 35.99 35.77 2.47
N GLY A 496 35.86 35.31 3.72
CA GLY A 496 34.70 35.57 4.56
C GLY A 496 34.32 37.06 4.61
N GLY A 497 33.01 37.34 4.68
CA GLY A 497 32.50 38.66 5.08
C GLY A 497 31.91 39.60 4.03
N ASP A 498 31.69 39.18 2.77
CA ASP A 498 30.93 40.00 1.80
C ASP A 498 30.06 39.12 0.86
N ASP A 499 28.89 38.71 1.36
CA ASP A 499 27.89 37.88 0.66
C ASP A 499 27.44 38.49 -0.67
N ALA A 500 27.47 39.83 -0.79
CA ALA A 500 27.04 40.53 -2.01
C ALA A 500 27.94 40.24 -3.22
N ARG A 501 29.20 39.86 -2.98
CA ARG A 501 30.17 39.52 -4.06
C ARG A 501 30.25 38.02 -4.35
N SER A 502 29.66 37.17 -3.51
CA SER A 502 29.72 35.71 -3.65
C SER A 502 29.21 35.18 -4.99
N PRO A 503 28.07 35.66 -5.55
CA PRO A 503 27.61 35.20 -6.87
C PRO A 503 28.62 35.47 -8.00
N ARG A 504 29.35 36.59 -7.94
CA ARG A 504 30.38 36.92 -8.94
C ARG A 504 31.60 36.02 -8.80
N ARG A 505 32.06 35.77 -7.56
CA ARG A 505 33.17 34.86 -7.28
C ARG A 505 32.83 33.41 -7.68
N GLY A 506 31.62 32.96 -7.36
CA GLY A 506 31.11 31.65 -7.78
C GLY A 506 31.04 31.50 -9.30
N SER A 507 30.61 32.54 -10.02
CA SER A 507 30.63 32.53 -11.50
C SER A 507 32.05 32.36 -12.05
N GLU A 508 33.06 33.00 -11.46
CA GLU A 508 34.44 32.84 -11.92
C GLU A 508 35.01 31.45 -11.59
N ASN A 509 34.74 30.92 -10.40
CA ASN A 509 35.14 29.56 -10.01
C ASN A 509 34.58 28.52 -11.00
N VAL A 510 33.31 28.66 -11.39
CA VAL A 510 32.67 27.81 -12.40
C VAL A 510 33.36 27.95 -13.75
N LYS A 511 33.62 29.17 -14.23
CA LYS A 511 34.33 29.40 -15.52
C LYS A 511 35.73 28.80 -15.53
N GLN A 512 36.47 28.92 -14.43
CA GLN A 512 37.79 28.32 -14.29
C GLN A 512 37.73 26.80 -14.37
N LEU A 513 36.81 26.17 -13.62
CA LEU A 513 36.65 24.72 -13.67
C LEU A 513 36.21 24.22 -15.05
N VAL A 514 35.33 24.94 -15.76
CA VAL A 514 34.97 24.63 -17.16
C VAL A 514 36.21 24.63 -18.06
N ARG A 515 37.09 25.63 -17.93
CA ARG A 515 38.34 25.72 -18.72
C ARG A 515 39.25 24.53 -18.46
N ILE A 516 39.42 24.14 -17.19
CA ILE A 516 40.24 22.99 -16.80
C ILE A 516 39.61 21.69 -17.32
N ALA A 517 38.33 21.45 -17.03
CA ALA A 517 37.61 20.25 -17.40
C ALA A 517 37.59 20.03 -18.92
N ARG A 518 37.48 21.09 -19.73
CA ARG A 518 37.50 21.00 -21.19
C ARG A 518 38.84 20.47 -21.73
N ARG A 519 39.96 20.72 -21.05
CA ARG A 519 41.29 20.32 -21.51
C ARG A 519 41.64 18.87 -21.17
N LEU A 520 41.07 18.30 -20.11
CA LEU A 520 41.42 16.96 -19.63
C LEU A 520 41.10 15.82 -20.63
N PRO A 521 39.99 15.85 -21.38
CA PRO A 521 39.71 14.85 -22.43
C PRO A 521 40.66 14.89 -23.63
N GLU A 522 41.34 16.01 -23.87
CA GLU A 522 42.18 16.22 -25.06
C GLU A 522 43.60 15.65 -24.90
N VAL A 523 43.91 15.01 -23.76
CA VAL A 523 45.24 14.47 -23.43
C VAL A 523 45.51 13.19 -24.22
N SER A 524 46.72 13.08 -24.78
CA SER A 524 47.17 11.84 -25.44
C SER A 524 47.60 10.80 -24.39
N GLY A 525 46.79 9.75 -24.17
CA GLY A 525 47.14 8.63 -23.26
C GLY A 525 45.99 8.21 -22.34
N SER A 526 46.32 7.66 -21.16
CA SER A 526 45.33 7.34 -20.12
C SER A 526 44.76 8.62 -19.53
N VAL A 527 43.44 8.79 -19.60
CA VAL A 527 42.77 9.98 -19.07
C VAL A 527 42.83 9.97 -17.53
N PRO A 528 43.31 11.05 -16.88
CA PRO A 528 43.42 11.09 -15.42
C PRO A 528 42.05 11.21 -14.76
N ARG A 529 41.94 10.70 -13.53
CA ARG A 529 40.78 10.95 -12.68
C ARG A 529 40.77 12.42 -12.23
N LEU A 530 39.63 13.09 -12.32
CA LEU A 530 39.43 14.46 -11.85
C LEU A 530 38.88 14.45 -10.41
N HIS A 531 39.65 15.01 -9.47
CA HIS A 531 39.19 15.29 -8.12
C HIS A 531 39.05 16.80 -7.94
N VAL A 532 37.93 17.26 -7.40
CA VAL A 532 37.73 18.68 -7.06
C VAL A 532 37.47 18.80 -5.57
N VAL A 533 38.37 19.50 -4.90
CA VAL A 533 38.34 19.73 -3.45
C VAL A 533 37.73 21.10 -3.20
N THR A 534 36.58 21.13 -2.54
CA THR A 534 35.90 22.35 -2.10
C THR A 534 35.93 22.48 -0.59
N ARG A 535 35.67 23.68 -0.08
CA ARG A 535 35.66 24.00 1.35
C ARG A 535 34.28 24.47 1.78
N ASN A 536 33.61 23.67 2.61
CA ASN A 536 32.26 23.91 3.11
C ASN A 536 31.28 24.30 1.99
N ALA A 537 31.41 23.82 0.76
CA ALA A 537 30.61 24.29 -0.38
C ALA A 537 29.14 23.87 -0.30
N GLN A 538 28.82 22.89 0.55
CA GLN A 538 27.47 22.37 0.71
C GLN A 538 27.15 21.99 2.15
N ARG A 539 25.86 21.92 2.44
CA ARG A 539 25.35 21.46 3.73
C ARG A 539 25.40 19.94 3.78
N VAL A 540 26.26 19.40 4.64
CA VAL A 540 26.44 17.96 4.90
C VAL A 540 25.81 17.61 6.25
N ARG A 541 26.05 18.46 7.26
CA ARG A 541 25.37 18.44 8.55
C ARG A 541 24.42 19.63 8.69
N SER A 542 23.47 19.53 9.62
CA SER A 542 22.43 20.56 9.79
C SER A 542 22.99 21.92 10.25
N ASP A 543 24.14 21.94 10.93
CA ASP A 543 24.85 23.10 11.45
C ASP A 543 25.85 23.73 10.46
N ASP A 544 26.10 23.10 9.31
CA ASP A 544 27.03 23.62 8.31
C ASP A 544 26.54 24.96 7.72
N CYS A 545 27.46 25.93 7.64
CA CYS A 545 27.26 27.17 6.90
C CYS A 545 27.92 27.07 5.52
N PRO A 546 27.14 26.95 4.42
CA PRO A 546 27.72 26.70 3.10
C PRO A 546 28.45 27.93 2.54
N ASN A 547 29.64 27.71 2.01
CA ASN A 547 30.43 28.65 1.24
C ASN A 547 29.82 28.84 -0.16
N LEU A 548 29.06 29.91 -0.31
CA LEU A 548 28.34 30.24 -1.55
C LEU A 548 29.27 30.53 -2.74
N ASP A 549 30.54 30.88 -2.52
CA ASP A 549 31.52 31.06 -3.59
C ASP A 549 31.78 29.75 -4.34
N GLN A 550 31.54 28.59 -3.72
CA GLN A 550 31.88 27.28 -4.27
C GLN A 550 30.66 26.39 -4.51
N ALA A 551 29.48 26.73 -3.94
CA ALA A 551 28.27 25.93 -4.02
C ALA A 551 27.86 25.54 -5.46
N GLY A 552 28.07 26.45 -6.43
CA GLY A 552 27.75 26.20 -7.84
C GLY A 552 28.61 25.13 -8.52
N LEU A 553 29.79 24.81 -7.97
CA LEU A 553 30.70 23.81 -8.55
C LEU A 553 30.10 22.41 -8.50
N ARG A 554 29.31 22.10 -7.47
CA ARG A 554 28.64 20.81 -7.30
C ARG A 554 27.81 20.42 -8.53
N GLY A 555 27.00 21.36 -9.02
CA GLY A 555 26.16 21.15 -10.21
C GLY A 555 26.99 20.89 -11.46
N LEU A 556 28.07 21.67 -11.65
CA LEU A 556 28.99 21.50 -12.77
C LEU A 556 29.70 20.14 -12.72
N LEU A 557 30.18 19.69 -11.55
CA LEU A 557 30.85 18.40 -11.40
C LEU A 557 29.95 17.23 -11.78
N ARG A 558 28.66 17.32 -11.44
CA ARG A 558 27.67 16.31 -11.83
C ARG A 558 27.46 16.28 -13.35
N VAL A 559 27.46 17.44 -14.01
CA VAL A 559 27.39 17.54 -15.48
C VAL A 559 28.65 16.96 -16.12
N VAL A 560 29.84 17.32 -15.65
CA VAL A 560 31.11 16.80 -16.16
C VAL A 560 31.19 15.27 -15.99
N GLY A 561 30.77 14.74 -14.85
CA GLY A 561 30.72 13.29 -14.63
C GLY A 561 29.76 12.55 -15.59
N ALA A 562 28.66 13.20 -15.99
CA ALA A 562 27.70 12.63 -16.94
C ALA A 562 28.17 12.74 -18.40
N GLU A 563 28.74 13.88 -18.80
CA GLU A 563 29.23 14.12 -20.18
C GLU A 563 30.57 13.41 -20.45
N HIS A 564 31.42 13.30 -19.43
CA HIS A 564 32.78 12.75 -19.52
C HIS A 564 33.03 11.68 -18.43
N PRO A 565 32.32 10.53 -18.44
CA PRO A 565 32.37 9.55 -17.35
C PRO A 565 33.75 8.92 -17.13
N TYR A 566 34.60 8.90 -18.16
CA TYR A 566 35.98 8.41 -18.07
C TYR A 566 36.89 9.29 -17.18
N LEU A 567 36.51 10.54 -16.90
CA LEU A 567 37.22 11.40 -15.93
C LEU A 567 36.97 10.97 -14.48
N ARG A 568 35.97 10.10 -14.21
CA ARG A 568 35.60 9.65 -12.86
C ARG A 568 35.55 10.81 -11.84
N THR A 569 34.90 11.89 -12.26
CA THR A 569 34.86 13.17 -11.56
C THR A 569 34.39 12.99 -10.12
N THR A 570 35.24 13.35 -9.16
CA THR A 570 35.00 13.16 -7.72
C THR A 570 35.00 14.50 -7.00
N HIS A 571 33.91 14.78 -6.30
CA HIS A 571 33.77 15.95 -5.44
C HIS A 571 34.13 15.59 -4.00
N ILE A 572 35.08 16.33 -3.41
CA ILE A 572 35.51 16.18 -2.02
C ILE A 572 35.28 17.53 -1.31
N ASP A 573 34.28 17.61 -0.43
CA ASP A 573 34.00 18.83 0.32
C ASP A 573 34.58 18.76 1.74
N VAL A 574 35.53 19.62 2.08
CA VAL A 574 36.23 19.62 3.37
C VAL A 574 35.79 20.77 4.27
N ASP A 575 35.90 20.59 5.60
CA ASP A 575 35.78 21.68 6.57
C ASP A 575 37.16 22.22 6.98
N ASP A 576 37.18 23.24 7.84
CA ASP A 576 38.42 23.87 8.31
C ASP A 576 39.20 23.00 9.32
N HIS A 577 38.59 21.89 9.78
CA HIS A 577 39.20 20.95 10.73
C HIS A 577 39.77 19.70 10.05
N THR A 578 39.58 19.57 8.74
CA THR A 578 40.04 18.41 7.96
C THR A 578 41.54 18.54 7.69
N ASP A 579 42.31 17.51 8.06
CA ASP A 579 43.75 17.44 7.81
C ASP A 579 44.02 17.03 6.35
N ALA A 580 45.05 17.63 5.73
CA ALA A 580 45.56 17.25 4.42
C ALA A 580 45.90 15.75 4.31
N ASP A 581 46.36 15.12 5.40
CA ASP A 581 46.63 13.67 5.44
C ASP A 581 45.36 12.82 5.25
N GLN A 582 44.19 13.31 5.67
CA GLN A 582 42.91 12.61 5.46
C GLN A 582 42.48 12.68 3.99
N VAL A 583 42.61 13.86 3.38
CA VAL A 583 42.32 14.07 1.96
C VAL A 583 43.27 13.25 1.08
N ALA A 584 44.57 13.23 1.39
CA ALA A 584 45.57 12.42 0.68
C ALA A 584 45.23 10.93 0.72
N ARG A 585 44.84 10.40 1.90
CA ARG A 585 44.40 9.01 2.04
C ARG A 585 43.19 8.69 1.17
N GLN A 586 42.19 9.59 1.12
CA GLN A 586 41.03 9.40 0.26
C GLN A 586 41.40 9.36 -1.23
N LEU A 587 42.26 10.28 -1.69
CA LEU A 587 42.71 10.35 -3.08
C LEU A 587 43.41 9.05 -3.51
N LEU A 588 44.24 8.48 -2.62
CA LEU A 588 45.02 7.27 -2.89
C LEU A 588 44.23 5.96 -2.68
N ALA A 589 43.13 5.98 -1.92
CA ALA A 589 42.30 4.81 -1.66
C ALA A 589 41.53 4.31 -2.91
N GLY A 590 41.38 5.15 -3.95
CA GLY A 590 40.75 4.75 -5.21
C GLY A 590 39.25 4.48 -5.13
N SER A 591 38.56 5.01 -4.11
CA SER A 591 37.12 4.84 -3.88
C SER A 591 36.28 5.15 -5.12
N ASP A 592 35.20 4.41 -5.36
CA ASP A 592 34.26 4.63 -6.47
C ASP A 592 33.22 5.72 -6.17
N GLU A 593 33.32 6.41 -5.02
CA GLU A 593 32.41 7.49 -4.65
C GLU A 593 32.71 8.77 -5.45
N ASP A 594 31.71 9.32 -6.11
CA ASP A 594 31.82 10.55 -6.92
C ASP A 594 31.49 11.83 -6.12
N GLU A 595 30.86 11.72 -4.95
CA GLU A 595 30.51 12.86 -4.09
C GLU A 595 30.69 12.51 -2.61
N THR A 596 31.59 13.23 -1.95
CA THR A 596 32.07 12.95 -0.60
C THR A 596 32.32 14.23 0.18
N ALA A 597 32.36 14.11 1.51
CA ALA A 597 32.69 15.22 2.40
C ALA A 597 33.47 14.76 3.62
N TRP A 598 34.25 15.66 4.19
CA TRP A 598 34.88 15.52 5.51
C TRP A 598 34.30 16.54 6.48
N ARG A 599 33.87 16.08 7.64
CA ARG A 599 33.40 16.93 8.75
C ARG A 599 33.98 16.41 10.06
N GLN A 600 34.73 17.26 10.78
CA GLN A 600 35.34 16.93 12.08
C GLN A 600 36.12 15.60 12.05
N GLY A 601 36.84 15.35 10.96
CA GLY A 601 37.62 14.12 10.77
C GLY A 601 36.83 12.85 10.44
N GLN A 602 35.52 12.94 10.20
CA GLN A 602 34.70 11.83 9.69
C GLN A 602 34.51 11.95 8.18
N TRP A 603 34.58 10.82 7.48
CA TRP A 603 34.32 10.74 6.04
C TRP A 603 32.85 10.41 5.78
N LEU A 604 32.19 11.23 4.97
CA LEU A 604 30.79 11.08 4.60
C LEU A 604 30.65 10.91 3.08
N THR A 605 29.72 10.05 2.69
CA THR A 605 29.42 9.76 1.28
C THR A 605 27.97 10.14 0.97
N ALA A 606 27.76 10.80 -0.18
CA ALA A 606 26.43 11.24 -0.60
C ALA A 606 25.62 10.10 -1.22
N ARG A 607 24.33 10.01 -0.88
CA ARG A 607 23.38 9.08 -1.48
C ARG A 607 22.08 9.79 -1.81
N LEU A 608 21.64 9.68 -3.06
CA LEU A 608 20.29 10.09 -3.44
C LEU A 608 19.33 9.01 -2.97
N CYS A 609 18.34 9.38 -2.16
CA CYS A 609 17.38 8.45 -1.58
C CYS A 609 15.95 9.01 -1.71
N PRO A 610 14.93 8.14 -1.93
CA PRO A 610 13.55 8.51 -1.67
C PRO A 610 13.39 9.00 -0.23
N ALA A 611 12.79 10.17 -0.08
CA ALA A 611 12.61 10.81 1.21
C ALA A 611 11.15 11.28 1.33
N PRO A 612 10.22 10.40 1.71
CA PRO A 612 8.88 10.82 2.08
C PRO A 612 8.97 11.85 3.22
N LEU A 613 8.02 12.79 3.23
CA LEU A 613 8.00 13.86 4.23
C LEU A 613 8.16 13.29 5.64
N ARG A 614 9.27 13.67 6.29
CA ARG A 614 9.57 13.24 7.65
C ARG A 614 8.67 13.98 8.62
N SER A 615 8.49 13.44 9.82
CA SER A 615 7.74 14.13 10.88
C SER A 615 8.31 15.52 11.21
N GLU A 616 9.61 15.71 11.06
CA GLU A 616 10.34 16.96 11.31
C GLU A 616 10.12 18.02 10.22
N GLU A 617 9.74 17.60 9.02
CA GLU A 617 9.48 18.48 7.87
C GLU A 617 8.03 18.95 7.82
N ARG A 618 7.21 18.50 8.78
CA ARG A 618 5.80 18.86 8.86
C ARG A 618 5.65 20.20 9.55
N GLU A 619 4.84 21.05 8.95
CA GLU A 619 4.44 22.31 9.55
C GLU A 619 3.69 22.05 10.86
N THR A 620 4.03 22.87 11.85
CA THR A 620 3.35 22.87 13.13
C THR A 620 2.75 24.24 13.36
N THR A 621 1.64 24.27 14.08
CA THR A 621 1.00 25.52 14.49
C THR A 621 0.74 25.50 15.99
N VAL A 622 0.58 26.68 16.57
CA VAL A 622 0.16 26.80 17.97
C VAL A 622 -1.36 26.85 18.00
N ALA A 623 -1.98 25.80 18.52
CA ALA A 623 -3.42 25.76 18.73
C ALA A 623 -3.78 26.26 20.13
N ASP A 624 -4.77 27.14 20.22
CA ASP A 624 -5.39 27.54 21.49
C ASP A 624 -6.57 26.62 21.75
N HIS A 625 -6.55 25.90 22.87
CA HIS A 625 -7.51 24.82 23.13
C HIS A 625 -8.96 25.31 23.33
N ASP A 626 -9.16 26.60 23.59
CA ASP A 626 -10.47 27.22 23.77
C ASP A 626 -11.14 27.62 22.44
N ARG A 627 -10.35 27.76 21.37
CA ARG A 627 -10.78 28.30 20.08
C ARG A 627 -10.63 27.30 18.94
N HIS A 628 -9.50 26.60 18.91
CA HIS A 628 -9.12 25.76 17.79
C HIS A 628 -9.50 24.30 18.04
N LEU A 629 -9.98 23.65 16.98
CA LEU A 629 -10.22 22.22 17.00
C LEU A 629 -8.90 21.49 16.76
N VAL A 630 -8.53 20.66 17.73
CA VAL A 630 -7.40 19.74 17.64
C VAL A 630 -7.90 18.34 17.86
N ARG A 631 -7.39 17.38 17.11
CA ARG A 631 -7.81 15.97 17.19
C ARG A 631 -6.61 15.05 17.19
N LEU A 632 -6.71 13.94 17.90
CA LEU A 632 -5.74 12.85 17.81
C LEU A 632 -5.99 12.03 16.53
N GLN A 633 -4.93 11.72 15.82
CA GLN A 633 -4.93 10.84 14.65
C GLN A 633 -3.75 9.88 14.67
N ILE A 634 -3.81 8.82 13.86
CA ILE A 634 -2.69 7.92 13.62
C ILE A 634 -2.33 7.97 12.14
N ARG A 635 -1.07 8.31 11.83
CA ARG A 635 -0.62 8.40 10.45
C ARG A 635 -0.48 7.03 9.78
N THR A 636 -0.03 6.03 10.53
CA THR A 636 0.17 4.68 10.03
C THR A 636 -0.43 3.66 11.00
N PRO A 637 -1.66 3.15 10.74
CA PRO A 637 -2.25 2.08 11.54
C PRO A 637 -1.27 0.92 11.72
N GLY A 638 -1.12 0.44 12.96
CA GLY A 638 -0.13 -0.57 13.35
C GLY A 638 1.12 0.01 14.02
N ASP A 639 1.51 1.26 13.76
CA ASP A 639 2.62 1.93 14.44
C ASP A 639 2.13 3.07 15.35
N LEU A 640 1.97 2.74 16.63
CA LEU A 640 1.51 3.68 17.66
C LEU A 640 2.44 4.89 17.87
N ARG A 641 3.70 4.85 17.37
CA ARG A 641 4.61 6.02 17.42
C ARG A 641 4.18 7.12 16.45
N THR A 642 3.30 6.80 15.52
CA THR A 642 2.75 7.72 14.53
C THR A 642 1.44 8.36 14.98
N MET A 643 1.04 8.16 16.24
CA MET A 643 -0.06 8.88 16.86
C MET A 643 0.36 10.32 17.16
N GLU A 644 -0.40 11.28 16.64
CA GLU A 644 -0.10 12.70 16.72
C GLU A 644 -1.37 13.52 16.94
N VAL A 645 -1.24 14.67 17.60
CA VAL A 645 -2.32 15.65 17.69
C VAL A 645 -2.20 16.60 16.50
N ALA A 646 -3.27 16.70 15.73
CA ALA A 646 -3.34 17.54 14.54
C ALA A 646 -4.41 18.62 14.69
N ALA A 647 -4.16 19.77 14.09
CA ALA A 647 -5.20 20.77 13.85
C ALA A 647 -6.29 20.17 12.94
N ALA A 648 -7.54 20.56 13.18
CA ALA A 648 -8.64 20.26 12.29
C ALA A 648 -9.59 21.43 12.17
N GLU A 649 -10.35 21.45 11.07
CA GLU A 649 -11.32 22.49 10.81
C GLU A 649 -12.49 22.39 11.79
N ARG A 650 -12.83 23.52 12.41
CA ARG A 650 -13.97 23.61 13.33
C ARG A 650 -15.22 24.01 12.54
N ILE A 651 -16.11 23.05 12.33
CA ILE A 651 -17.32 23.22 11.53
C ILE A 651 -18.51 23.53 12.46
N PRO A 652 -19.24 24.66 12.25
CA PRO A 652 -20.44 24.97 13.03
C PRO A 652 -21.51 23.87 12.90
N PRO A 653 -22.32 23.61 13.95
CA PRO A 653 -23.35 22.58 13.91
C PRO A 653 -24.46 22.92 12.91
N GLY A 654 -24.86 21.94 12.10
CA GLY A 654 -26.02 22.04 11.21
C GLY A 654 -27.34 21.76 11.93
N PRO A 655 -28.48 21.75 11.21
CA PRO A 655 -29.78 21.43 11.80
C PRO A 655 -29.78 20.09 12.54
N GLY A 656 -30.35 20.04 13.75
CA GLY A 656 -30.39 18.83 14.58
C GLY A 656 -29.06 18.42 15.24
N GLN A 657 -28.00 19.22 15.11
CA GLN A 657 -26.68 18.94 15.69
C GLN A 657 -26.32 19.91 16.82
N ILE A 658 -25.38 19.49 17.65
CA ILE A 658 -24.73 20.33 18.66
C ILE A 658 -23.22 20.25 18.50
N GLU A 659 -22.53 21.32 18.89
CA GLU A 659 -21.09 21.32 19.09
C GLU A 659 -20.80 21.23 20.59
N VAL A 660 -19.87 20.34 20.97
CA VAL A 660 -19.48 20.11 22.36
C VAL A 660 -17.98 20.31 22.49
N ALA A 661 -17.57 21.16 23.43
CA ALA A 661 -16.19 21.22 23.91
C ALA A 661 -15.95 19.99 24.81
N VAL A 662 -15.12 19.06 24.35
CA VAL A 662 -14.91 17.77 25.04
C VAL A 662 -13.89 17.90 26.16
N SER A 663 -14.30 17.54 27.39
CA SER A 663 -13.44 17.55 28.57
C SER A 663 -12.77 16.21 28.82
N ALA A 664 -13.50 15.13 28.53
CA ALA A 664 -13.02 13.78 28.70
C ALA A 664 -13.63 12.85 27.65
N SER A 665 -12.85 11.87 27.22
CA SER A 665 -13.30 10.76 26.38
C SER A 665 -12.66 9.47 26.89
N SER A 666 -13.28 8.33 26.68
CA SER A 666 -12.74 7.06 27.15
C SER A 666 -12.00 6.30 26.05
N VAL A 667 -11.10 5.41 26.49
CA VAL A 667 -10.47 4.41 25.61
C VAL A 667 -11.26 3.12 25.72
N ASN A 668 -11.71 2.63 24.58
CA ASN A 668 -12.45 1.39 24.40
C ASN A 668 -11.61 0.38 23.61
N PHE A 669 -11.96 -0.91 23.69
CA PHE A 669 -11.23 -1.94 22.95
C PHE A 669 -11.38 -1.75 21.42
N ALA A 670 -12.46 -1.11 20.98
CA ALA A 670 -12.64 -0.64 19.61
C ALA A 670 -11.48 0.25 19.15
N ASP A 671 -11.08 1.23 19.96
CA ASP A 671 -9.98 2.16 19.65
C ASP A 671 -8.63 1.42 19.50
N VAL A 672 -8.42 0.34 20.26
CA VAL A 672 -7.24 -0.53 20.10
C VAL A 672 -7.24 -1.19 18.72
N LEU A 673 -8.38 -1.74 18.28
CA LEU A 673 -8.49 -2.37 16.96
C LEU A 673 -8.31 -1.34 15.83
N ILE A 674 -8.84 -0.12 15.99
CA ILE A 674 -8.65 0.98 15.03
C ILE A 674 -7.16 1.33 14.93
N ALA A 675 -6.47 1.47 16.07
CA ALA A 675 -5.05 1.79 16.10
C ALA A 675 -4.16 0.74 15.40
N PHE A 676 -4.59 -0.52 15.37
CA PHE A 676 -3.89 -1.61 14.69
C PHE A 676 -4.41 -1.92 13.27
N GLY A 677 -5.39 -1.16 12.75
CA GLY A 677 -5.98 -1.39 11.44
C GLY A 677 -6.79 -2.70 11.34
N ARG A 678 -7.37 -3.16 12.46
CA ARG A 678 -8.09 -4.43 12.59
C ARG A 678 -9.56 -4.27 12.99
N TYR A 679 -10.09 -3.05 12.98
CA TYR A 679 -11.46 -2.79 13.37
C TYR A 679 -12.42 -3.17 12.22
N PRO A 680 -13.36 -4.11 12.42
CA PRO A 680 -14.39 -4.38 11.43
C PRO A 680 -15.40 -3.22 11.44
N ALA A 681 -15.41 -2.43 10.37
CA ALA A 681 -16.37 -1.33 10.20
C ALA A 681 -17.59 -1.82 9.40
N PHE A 682 -18.74 -1.21 9.69
CA PHE A 682 -19.94 -1.30 8.87
C PHE A 682 -19.89 -0.12 7.87
N ASP A 683 -20.01 -0.41 6.57
CA ASP A 683 -19.78 0.50 5.44
C ASP A 683 -18.33 1.00 5.25
N ASP A 684 -18.06 1.63 4.09
CA ASP A 684 -16.78 2.26 3.69
C ASP A 684 -16.37 3.48 4.56
N LEU A 685 -17.00 3.67 5.72
CA LEU A 685 -16.69 4.76 6.64
C LEU A 685 -15.40 4.46 7.42
N SER A 686 -14.41 5.35 7.27
CA SER A 686 -13.14 5.23 7.99
C SER A 686 -13.36 5.38 9.50
N PRO A 687 -13.01 4.36 10.32
CA PRO A 687 -13.28 4.41 11.75
C PRO A 687 -12.42 5.47 12.44
N GLN A 688 -13.04 6.26 13.32
CA GLN A 688 -12.39 7.34 14.06
C GLN A 688 -12.17 6.98 15.53
N PHE A 689 -11.15 7.56 16.15
CA PHE A 689 -10.84 7.33 17.56
C PHE A 689 -11.83 8.01 18.50
N GLY A 690 -12.27 7.28 19.51
CA GLY A 690 -13.16 7.76 20.57
C GLY A 690 -14.61 7.65 20.17
N ALA A 691 -15.31 6.70 20.80
CA ALA A 691 -16.74 6.46 20.60
C ALA A 691 -17.65 7.27 21.55
N ASP A 692 -17.08 7.84 22.61
CA ASP A 692 -17.81 8.56 23.66
C ASP A 692 -17.12 9.84 24.11
N PHE A 693 -17.89 10.74 24.70
CA PHE A 693 -17.40 12.02 25.21
C PHE A 693 -18.21 12.47 26.44
N ALA A 694 -17.61 13.39 27.20
CA ALA A 694 -18.28 14.24 28.17
C ALA A 694 -17.68 15.64 28.09
N GLY A 695 -18.53 16.67 28.16
CA GLY A 695 -18.11 18.05 27.95
C GLY A 695 -19.23 19.06 28.06
N VAL A 696 -19.04 20.23 27.46
CA VAL A 696 -19.97 21.36 27.53
C VAL A 696 -20.42 21.78 26.13
N VAL A 697 -21.72 22.01 25.95
CA VAL A 697 -22.28 22.49 24.68
C VAL A 697 -21.79 23.91 24.40
N THR A 698 -21.18 24.13 23.23
CA THR A 698 -20.64 25.44 22.79
C THR A 698 -21.44 26.09 21.69
N ALA A 699 -22.11 25.30 20.84
CA ALA A 699 -23.01 25.79 19.81
C ALA A 699 -24.16 24.79 19.59
N VAL A 700 -25.30 25.31 19.15
CA VAL A 700 -26.52 24.52 18.91
C VAL A 700 -27.03 24.85 17.52
N GLY A 701 -27.28 23.82 16.72
CA GLY A 701 -27.83 23.94 15.37
C GLY A 701 -29.30 24.37 15.38
N SER A 702 -29.82 24.77 14.21
CA SER A 702 -31.24 25.08 14.08
C SER A 702 -32.09 23.84 14.40
N ASP A 703 -33.29 24.08 14.93
CA ASP A 703 -34.29 23.04 15.26
C ASP A 703 -33.96 22.12 16.44
N VAL A 704 -32.88 22.37 17.19
CA VAL A 704 -32.58 21.68 18.46
C VAL A 704 -33.20 22.44 19.62
N THR A 705 -34.11 21.79 20.36
CA THR A 705 -34.79 22.37 21.54
C THR A 705 -34.34 21.76 22.86
N ASP A 706 -33.76 20.55 22.81
CA ASP A 706 -33.46 19.75 24.00
C ASP A 706 -32.13 20.10 24.68
N HIS A 707 -31.29 20.94 24.04
CA HIS A 707 -29.98 21.35 24.55
C HIS A 707 -29.76 22.85 24.37
N GLN A 708 -28.99 23.44 25.29
CA GLN A 708 -28.62 24.86 25.28
C GLN A 708 -27.10 25.03 25.46
N ILE A 709 -26.58 26.16 25.00
CA ILE A 709 -25.16 26.51 25.20
C ILE A 709 -24.87 26.58 26.71
N GLY A 710 -23.80 25.92 27.14
CA GLY A 710 -23.40 25.82 28.55
C GLY A 710 -23.88 24.54 29.25
N ASP A 711 -24.73 23.73 28.62
CA ASP A 711 -25.15 22.45 29.19
C ASP A 711 -23.96 21.49 29.30
N ARG A 712 -23.82 20.87 30.49
CA ARG A 712 -22.88 19.76 30.69
C ARG A 712 -23.50 18.48 30.18
N VAL A 713 -22.91 17.88 29.16
CA VAL A 713 -23.47 16.73 28.44
C VAL A 713 -22.48 15.58 28.36
N GLY A 714 -23.01 14.35 28.36
CA GLY A 714 -22.29 13.13 28.03
C GLY A 714 -22.99 12.42 26.87
N GLY A 715 -22.20 11.78 26.01
CA GLY A 715 -22.75 11.23 24.77
C GLY A 715 -21.82 10.30 24.02
N MET A 716 -22.31 9.83 22.88
CA MET A 716 -21.57 9.00 21.92
C MET A 716 -21.51 9.67 20.56
N SER A 717 -20.44 9.45 19.80
CA SER A 717 -20.34 9.96 18.43
C SER A 717 -19.41 9.08 17.58
N SER A 718 -19.75 8.94 16.31
CA SER A 718 -18.91 8.31 15.29
C SER A 718 -17.89 9.28 14.66
N ALA A 719 -17.97 10.57 14.96
CA ALA A 719 -17.11 11.62 14.38
C ALA A 719 -15.67 11.64 14.95
N GLY A 720 -15.40 10.80 15.95
CA GLY A 720 -14.12 10.73 16.65
C GLY A 720 -14.03 11.71 17.81
N CYS A 721 -14.14 11.21 19.04
CA CYS A 721 -14.27 12.00 20.25
C CYS A 721 -12.94 12.42 20.90
N TRP A 722 -11.80 12.01 20.35
CA TRP A 722 -10.48 12.37 20.88
C TRP A 722 -9.98 13.69 20.30
N GLY A 723 -10.70 14.78 20.60
CA GLY A 723 -10.35 16.13 20.18
C GLY A 723 -10.97 17.20 21.09
N SER A 724 -10.55 18.46 20.95
CA SER A 724 -11.02 19.57 21.80
C SER A 724 -12.50 19.91 21.59
N PHE A 725 -13.00 19.73 20.36
CA PHE A 725 -14.40 19.94 20.00
C PHE A 725 -14.90 18.79 19.14
N ILE A 726 -16.20 18.52 19.23
CA ILE A 726 -16.90 17.62 18.32
C ILE A 726 -18.24 18.23 17.90
N THR A 727 -18.67 17.93 16.69
CA THR A 727 -20.04 18.17 16.23
C THR A 727 -20.75 16.83 16.13
N CYS A 728 -21.89 16.67 16.82
CA CYS A 728 -22.64 15.42 16.84
C CYS A 728 -24.16 15.65 16.76
N ASP A 729 -24.90 14.59 16.43
CA ASP A 729 -26.36 14.58 16.51
C ASP A 729 -26.82 14.87 17.95
N ALA A 730 -27.74 15.82 18.11
CA ALA A 730 -28.26 16.22 19.41
C ALA A 730 -28.91 15.05 20.19
N ARG A 731 -29.42 14.04 19.49
CA ARG A 731 -30.05 12.84 20.07
C ARG A 731 -29.04 11.82 20.58
N LEU A 732 -27.74 12.05 20.44
CA LEU A 732 -26.68 11.18 20.98
C LEU A 732 -26.03 11.75 22.26
N ALA A 733 -26.49 12.91 22.71
CA ALA A 733 -26.05 13.57 23.92
C ALA A 733 -27.20 13.70 24.93
N THR A 734 -26.86 13.62 26.22
CA THR A 734 -27.80 13.88 27.31
C THR A 734 -27.14 14.72 28.40
N THR A 735 -27.92 15.55 29.08
CA THR A 735 -27.45 16.39 30.19
C THR A 735 -26.98 15.52 31.36
N LEU A 736 -25.81 15.86 31.92
CA LEU A 736 -25.24 15.15 33.05
C LEU A 736 -25.97 15.52 34.36
N PRO A 737 -26.36 14.53 35.18
CA PRO A 737 -26.94 14.81 36.49
C PRO A 737 -25.99 15.62 37.41
N PRO A 738 -26.53 16.44 38.32
CA PRO A 738 -25.74 17.07 39.37
C PRO A 738 -24.98 16.01 40.17
N GLY A 739 -23.69 16.23 40.43
CA GLY A 739 -22.83 15.30 41.17
C GLY A 739 -21.96 14.39 40.31
N LEU A 740 -22.24 14.24 39.01
CA LEU A 740 -21.35 13.52 38.08
C LEU A 740 -20.41 14.52 37.39
N THR A 741 -19.09 14.32 37.55
CA THR A 741 -18.07 15.10 36.81
C THR A 741 -17.91 14.58 35.38
N ASP A 742 -17.35 15.39 34.47
CA ASP A 742 -17.21 14.99 33.05
C ASP A 742 -16.32 13.74 32.90
N ARG A 743 -15.24 13.68 33.67
CA ARG A 743 -14.35 12.51 33.77
C ARG A 743 -15.08 11.24 34.20
N GLN A 744 -15.96 11.38 35.18
CA GLN A 744 -16.76 10.27 35.67
C GLN A 744 -17.80 9.85 34.62
N ALA A 745 -18.47 10.81 33.98
CA ALA A 745 -19.41 10.54 32.90
C ALA A 745 -18.76 9.78 31.74
N ALA A 746 -17.59 10.21 31.27
CA ALA A 746 -16.84 9.52 30.20
C ALA A 746 -16.50 8.07 30.57
N ALA A 747 -16.12 7.80 31.83
CA ALA A 747 -15.88 6.43 32.29
C ALA A 747 -17.16 5.57 32.32
N VAL A 748 -18.32 6.19 32.58
CA VAL A 748 -19.61 5.50 32.64
C VAL A 748 -20.12 5.17 31.23
N THR A 749 -20.08 6.13 30.29
CA THR A 749 -20.78 6.13 28.99
C THR A 749 -20.84 4.77 28.29
N THR A 750 -19.79 4.37 27.57
CA THR A 750 -19.84 3.20 26.69
C THR A 750 -19.99 1.89 27.46
N ALA A 751 -19.28 1.73 28.57
CA ALA A 751 -19.30 0.49 29.34
C ALA A 751 -20.67 0.22 29.98
N HIS A 752 -21.26 1.23 30.63
CA HIS A 752 -22.56 1.08 31.29
C HIS A 752 -23.69 1.04 30.29
N ALA A 753 -23.64 1.83 29.22
CA ALA A 753 -24.58 1.70 28.11
C ALA A 753 -24.57 0.27 27.54
N THR A 754 -23.38 -0.28 27.26
CA THR A 754 -23.27 -1.64 26.71
C THR A 754 -23.83 -2.68 27.67
N ALA A 755 -23.49 -2.59 28.96
CA ALA A 755 -23.95 -3.54 29.97
C ALA A 755 -25.44 -3.40 30.30
N TRP A 756 -25.97 -2.17 30.36
CA TRP A 756 -27.38 -1.89 30.60
C TRP A 756 -28.25 -2.39 29.46
N TYR A 757 -27.89 -2.05 28.22
CA TYR A 757 -28.59 -2.55 27.05
C TYR A 757 -28.57 -4.08 26.99
N SER A 758 -27.41 -4.68 27.24
CA SER A 758 -27.24 -6.13 27.22
C SER A 758 -28.06 -6.85 28.28
N LEU A 759 -27.95 -6.45 29.55
CA LEU A 759 -28.51 -7.19 30.68
C LEU A 759 -29.95 -6.80 30.99
N VAL A 760 -30.29 -5.51 30.93
CA VAL A 760 -31.61 -5.00 31.32
C VAL A 760 -32.56 -4.96 30.14
N ASP A 761 -32.20 -4.29 29.05
CA ASP A 761 -33.11 -4.10 27.91
C ASP A 761 -33.34 -5.39 27.11
N LEU A 762 -32.26 -6.14 26.86
CA LEU A 762 -32.29 -7.34 26.01
C LEU A 762 -32.50 -8.61 26.83
N ALA A 763 -31.57 -8.95 27.73
CA ALA A 763 -31.68 -10.16 28.53
C ALA A 763 -32.78 -10.08 29.60
N ARG A 764 -33.21 -8.88 30.01
CA ARG A 764 -34.21 -8.68 31.07
C ARG A 764 -33.84 -9.45 32.33
N ILE A 765 -32.66 -9.19 32.85
CA ILE A 765 -32.12 -9.88 34.02
C ILE A 765 -33.01 -9.65 35.25
N GLU A 766 -33.27 -10.72 36.00
CA GLU A 766 -34.12 -10.73 37.20
C GLU A 766 -33.31 -11.20 38.43
N ALA A 767 -33.87 -10.96 39.62
CA ALA A 767 -33.26 -11.43 40.86
C ALA A 767 -33.24 -12.97 40.90
N GLY A 768 -32.08 -13.54 41.23
CA GLY A 768 -31.86 -14.98 41.26
C GLY A 768 -31.37 -15.61 39.94
N ASP A 769 -31.35 -14.87 38.84
CA ASP A 769 -30.71 -15.33 37.59
C ASP A 769 -29.22 -15.62 37.82
N LYS A 770 -28.69 -16.69 37.21
CA LYS A 770 -27.24 -16.95 37.12
C LYS A 770 -26.67 -16.30 35.88
N VAL A 771 -25.74 -15.35 36.04
CA VAL A 771 -25.15 -14.60 34.92
C VAL A 771 -23.66 -14.90 34.79
N LEU A 772 -23.25 -15.37 33.60
CA LEU A 772 -21.85 -15.50 33.21
C LEU A 772 -21.35 -14.22 32.53
N ILE A 773 -20.36 -13.57 33.12
CA ILE A 773 -19.73 -12.35 32.62
C ILE A 773 -18.30 -12.66 32.21
N HIS A 774 -18.03 -12.63 30.90
CA HIS A 774 -16.68 -12.82 30.38
C HIS A 774 -15.82 -11.55 30.50
N SER A 775 -14.51 -11.74 30.67
CA SER A 775 -13.53 -10.65 30.79
C SER A 775 -13.91 -9.62 31.87
N ALA A 776 -14.45 -10.11 32.98
CA ALA A 776 -15.18 -9.35 34.01
C ALA A 776 -14.40 -8.21 34.69
N THR A 777 -13.08 -8.16 34.55
CA THR A 777 -12.21 -7.11 35.09
C THR A 777 -12.01 -5.92 34.15
N GLY A 778 -12.47 -6.01 32.89
CA GLY A 778 -12.49 -4.88 31.94
C GLY A 778 -13.67 -3.93 32.18
N GLY A 779 -13.72 -2.82 31.46
CA GLY A 779 -14.74 -1.77 31.63
C GLY A 779 -16.19 -2.28 31.57
N VAL A 780 -16.57 -2.96 30.48
CA VAL A 780 -17.94 -3.53 30.33
C VAL A 780 -18.20 -4.62 31.38
N GLY A 781 -17.19 -5.45 31.69
CA GLY A 781 -17.32 -6.51 32.68
C GLY A 781 -17.61 -5.98 34.09
N GLN A 782 -16.95 -4.90 34.50
CA GLN A 782 -17.19 -4.25 35.79
C GLN A 782 -18.58 -3.60 35.85
N ALA A 783 -19.00 -2.93 34.77
CA ALA A 783 -20.35 -2.38 34.67
C ALA A 783 -21.43 -3.49 34.71
N ALA A 784 -21.17 -4.63 34.06
CA ALA A 784 -22.05 -5.79 34.08
C ALA A 784 -22.15 -6.41 35.48
N ILE A 785 -21.05 -6.51 36.23
CA ILE A 785 -21.07 -6.95 37.64
C ILE A 785 -21.94 -6.02 38.48
N ALA A 786 -21.77 -4.71 38.33
CA ALA A 786 -22.54 -3.71 39.04
C ALA A 786 -24.05 -3.83 38.77
N ILE A 787 -24.43 -3.98 37.49
CA ILE A 787 -25.83 -4.12 37.08
C ILE A 787 -26.42 -5.47 37.51
N ALA A 788 -25.65 -6.56 37.42
CA ALA A 788 -26.06 -7.88 37.91
C ALA A 788 -26.33 -7.87 39.42
N ARG A 789 -25.48 -7.20 40.21
CA ARG A 789 -25.71 -7.00 41.65
C ARG A 789 -26.93 -6.15 41.93
N PHE A 790 -27.11 -5.07 41.17
CA PHE A 790 -28.30 -4.22 41.27
C PHE A 790 -29.59 -5.00 40.97
N ALA A 791 -29.55 -5.94 40.02
CA ALA A 791 -30.67 -6.83 39.72
C ALA A 791 -30.86 -7.98 40.72
N GLY A 792 -29.87 -8.28 41.57
CA GLY A 792 -29.91 -9.41 42.50
C GLY A 792 -29.56 -10.76 41.86
N ALA A 793 -28.77 -10.76 40.79
CA ALA A 793 -28.33 -11.96 40.09
C ALA A 793 -27.07 -12.60 40.71
N GLU A 794 -26.93 -13.91 40.57
CA GLU A 794 -25.76 -14.70 40.98
C GLU A 794 -24.69 -14.66 39.89
N ILE A 795 -23.46 -14.26 40.24
CA ILE A 795 -22.42 -13.91 39.25
C ILE A 795 -21.39 -15.02 39.09
N PHE A 796 -21.20 -15.44 37.83
CA PHE A 796 -20.11 -16.28 37.36
C PHE A 796 -19.19 -15.42 36.48
N ALA A 797 -17.89 -15.38 36.75
CA ALA A 797 -16.99 -14.44 36.08
C ALA A 797 -15.76 -15.13 35.49
N THR A 798 -15.25 -14.63 34.37
CA THR A 798 -13.97 -15.11 33.80
C THR A 798 -12.93 -14.00 33.66
N ALA A 799 -11.65 -14.36 33.87
CA ALA A 799 -10.51 -13.48 33.60
C ALA A 799 -9.25 -14.28 33.23
N GLY A 800 -8.44 -13.77 32.31
CA GLY A 800 -7.35 -14.53 31.70
C GLY A 800 -6.03 -14.60 32.47
N SER A 801 -5.86 -13.87 33.58
CA SER A 801 -4.63 -13.93 34.40
C SER A 801 -4.95 -14.29 35.85
N PRO A 802 -4.10 -15.03 36.57
CA PRO A 802 -4.30 -15.36 37.98
C PRO A 802 -4.58 -14.12 38.85
N LYS A 803 -3.79 -13.06 38.71
CA LYS A 803 -3.96 -11.79 39.45
C LYS A 803 -5.34 -11.15 39.23
N ARG A 804 -5.86 -11.19 38.00
CA ARG A 804 -7.21 -10.66 37.68
C ARG A 804 -8.33 -11.55 38.21
N ARG A 805 -8.10 -12.86 38.33
CA ARG A 805 -9.05 -13.79 38.97
C ARG A 805 -9.09 -13.57 40.48
N GLU A 806 -7.95 -13.36 41.12
CA GLU A 806 -7.87 -12.99 42.53
C GLU A 806 -8.61 -11.68 42.82
N LEU A 807 -8.42 -10.66 41.99
CA LEU A 807 -9.18 -9.40 42.08
C LEU A 807 -10.70 -9.60 42.06
N LEU A 808 -11.23 -10.51 41.21
CA LEU A 808 -12.66 -10.80 41.18
C LEU A 808 -13.15 -11.47 42.47
N ARG A 809 -12.32 -12.32 43.09
CA ARG A 809 -12.62 -12.93 44.40
C ARG A 809 -12.59 -11.89 45.51
N ASP A 810 -11.64 -10.97 45.49
CA ASP A 810 -11.56 -9.85 46.45
C ASP A 810 -12.77 -8.92 46.32
N MET A 811 -13.38 -8.84 45.14
CA MET A 811 -14.65 -8.13 44.94
C MET A 811 -15.86 -8.87 45.53
N GLY A 812 -15.70 -10.09 46.06
CA GLY A 812 -16.76 -10.93 46.61
C GLY A 812 -17.51 -11.73 45.54
N ILE A 813 -16.82 -12.21 44.50
CA ILE A 813 -17.37 -13.14 43.51
C ILE A 813 -16.76 -14.52 43.78
N ASP A 814 -17.60 -15.48 44.16
CA ASP A 814 -17.15 -16.84 44.51
C ASP A 814 -16.75 -17.64 43.26
N HIS A 815 -17.54 -17.52 42.19
CA HIS A 815 -17.41 -18.30 40.96
C HIS A 815 -16.52 -17.60 39.91
N VAL A 816 -15.21 -17.88 39.94
CA VAL A 816 -14.21 -17.24 39.06
C VAL A 816 -13.36 -18.24 38.27
N TYR A 817 -13.38 -18.12 36.93
CA TYR A 817 -12.76 -19.08 36.00
C TYR A 817 -11.77 -18.43 35.01
N ASP A 818 -11.00 -19.26 34.30
CA ASP A 818 -10.10 -18.80 33.23
C ASP A 818 -10.89 -18.42 31.95
N SER A 819 -10.50 -17.32 31.30
CA SER A 819 -11.09 -16.86 30.04
C SER A 819 -10.31 -17.29 28.79
N ARG A 820 -9.14 -17.93 28.93
CA ARG A 820 -8.27 -18.34 27.81
C ARG A 820 -8.55 -19.75 27.28
N GLY A 821 -9.39 -20.50 27.95
CA GLY A 821 -9.83 -21.83 27.53
C GLY A 821 -11.34 -22.00 27.66
N SER A 822 -11.87 -23.16 27.27
CA SER A 822 -13.29 -23.50 27.40
C SER A 822 -13.64 -24.24 28.70
N GLU A 823 -12.65 -24.48 29.57
CA GLU A 823 -12.80 -25.26 30.80
C GLU A 823 -13.78 -24.63 31.81
N PHE A 824 -14.03 -23.32 31.70
CA PHE A 824 -15.03 -22.63 32.51
C PHE A 824 -16.41 -23.29 32.36
N ALA A 825 -16.75 -23.82 31.18
CA ALA A 825 -18.07 -24.40 30.95
C ALA A 825 -18.28 -25.66 31.80
N ASP A 826 -17.28 -26.55 31.88
CA ASP A 826 -17.37 -27.76 32.69
C ASP A 826 -17.28 -27.46 34.19
N GLN A 827 -16.49 -26.46 34.57
CA GLN A 827 -16.40 -26.00 35.96
C GLN A 827 -17.73 -25.42 36.43
N ILE A 828 -18.33 -24.52 35.66
CA ILE A 828 -19.63 -23.93 35.99
C ILE A 828 -20.73 -25.00 36.05
N ARG A 829 -20.72 -25.99 35.14
CA ARG A 829 -21.67 -27.11 35.24
C ARG A 829 -21.53 -27.87 36.55
N ARG A 830 -20.31 -28.08 37.05
CA ARG A 830 -20.09 -28.74 38.35
C ARG A 830 -20.58 -27.86 39.50
N ASP A 831 -20.26 -26.59 39.47
CA ASP A 831 -20.61 -25.64 40.53
C ASP A 831 -22.13 -25.33 40.58
N THR A 832 -22.86 -25.70 39.52
CA THR A 832 -24.32 -25.49 39.40
C THR A 832 -25.11 -26.81 39.32
N ASP A 833 -24.51 -27.94 39.71
CA ASP A 833 -25.14 -29.27 39.67
C ASP A 833 -25.77 -29.64 38.31
N GLY A 834 -25.14 -29.21 37.22
CA GLY A 834 -25.55 -29.44 35.84
C GLY A 834 -26.57 -28.45 35.31
N TYR A 835 -27.03 -27.48 36.11
CA TYR A 835 -28.00 -26.46 35.68
C TYR A 835 -27.46 -25.53 34.59
N GLY A 836 -26.22 -25.04 34.74
CA GLY A 836 -25.64 -24.04 33.85
C GLY A 836 -25.92 -22.60 34.31
N VAL A 837 -26.17 -21.69 33.36
CA VAL A 837 -26.44 -20.27 33.64
C VAL A 837 -27.63 -19.76 32.82
N ASP A 838 -28.29 -18.69 33.29
CA ASP A 838 -29.47 -18.10 32.65
C ASP A 838 -29.12 -17.01 31.66
N VAL A 839 -28.06 -16.26 31.92
CA VAL A 839 -27.58 -15.19 31.04
C VAL A 839 -26.09 -15.34 30.79
N VAL A 840 -25.65 -15.20 29.54
CA VAL A 840 -24.23 -15.10 29.19
C VAL A 840 -23.97 -13.77 28.51
N LEU A 841 -23.14 -12.92 29.11
CA LEU A 841 -22.58 -11.73 28.47
C LEU A 841 -21.24 -12.11 27.83
N ASN A 842 -21.25 -12.39 26.53
CA ASN A 842 -20.10 -12.93 25.81
C ASN A 842 -19.26 -11.85 25.15
N SER A 843 -17.95 -11.90 25.40
CA SER A 843 -16.92 -11.13 24.73
C SER A 843 -15.78 -12.00 24.18
N LEU A 844 -15.91 -13.33 24.23
CA LEU A 844 -14.90 -14.30 23.79
C LEU A 844 -15.27 -14.85 22.42
N THR A 845 -14.28 -15.39 21.70
CA THR A 845 -14.46 -15.80 20.31
C THR A 845 -14.41 -17.31 20.11
N GLY A 846 -14.95 -17.81 18.99
CA GLY A 846 -14.76 -19.19 18.53
C GLY A 846 -15.26 -20.29 19.47
N THR A 847 -14.35 -21.15 19.95
CA THR A 847 -14.72 -22.29 20.83
C THR A 847 -15.29 -21.84 22.17
N ALA A 848 -14.78 -20.74 22.73
CA ALA A 848 -15.27 -20.20 24.00
C ALA A 848 -16.71 -19.65 23.88
N GLN A 849 -17.02 -18.94 22.79
CA GLN A 849 -18.40 -18.50 22.49
C GLN A 849 -19.36 -19.69 22.44
N ARG A 850 -19.00 -20.74 21.68
CA ARG A 850 -19.81 -21.97 21.59
C ARG A 850 -19.99 -22.68 22.92
N ALA A 851 -18.94 -22.72 23.74
CA ALA A 851 -19.00 -23.28 25.09
C ALA A 851 -19.96 -22.49 25.99
N GLY A 852 -19.94 -21.16 25.91
CA GLY A 852 -20.88 -20.29 26.61
C GLY A 852 -22.33 -20.52 26.18
N LEU A 853 -22.59 -20.64 24.88
CA LEU A 853 -23.96 -20.92 24.38
C LEU A 853 -24.48 -22.28 24.86
N ALA A 854 -23.63 -23.31 24.85
CA ALA A 854 -24.00 -24.64 25.31
C ALA A 854 -24.25 -24.70 26.83
N LEU A 855 -23.70 -23.75 27.59
CA LEU A 855 -23.81 -23.64 29.05
C LEU A 855 -25.17 -23.09 29.50
N LEU A 856 -25.93 -22.45 28.61
CA LEU A 856 -27.23 -21.89 28.96
C LEU A 856 -28.24 -22.96 29.41
N SER A 857 -28.96 -22.63 30.48
CA SER A 857 -30.12 -23.32 31.02
C SER A 857 -31.36 -23.16 30.09
N PHE A 858 -32.48 -23.79 30.43
CA PHE A 858 -33.72 -23.60 29.66
C PHE A 858 -34.26 -22.18 29.81
N GLY A 859 -34.60 -21.54 28.68
CA GLY A 859 -34.99 -20.12 28.64
C GLY A 859 -33.82 -19.15 28.66
N GLY A 860 -32.58 -19.64 28.62
CA GLY A 860 -31.38 -18.81 28.75
C GLY A 860 -31.19 -17.78 27.63
N ARG A 861 -30.50 -16.68 27.96
CA ARG A 861 -30.29 -15.51 27.10
C ARG A 861 -28.79 -15.33 26.83
N PHE A 862 -28.39 -15.48 25.57
CA PHE A 862 -27.02 -15.24 25.12
C PHE A 862 -26.89 -13.83 24.56
N VAL A 863 -26.00 -13.01 25.12
CA VAL A 863 -25.76 -11.64 24.65
C VAL A 863 -24.34 -11.52 24.12
N GLU A 864 -24.22 -11.42 22.80
CA GLU A 864 -22.96 -11.29 22.07
C GLU A 864 -22.60 -9.81 21.89
N ILE A 865 -21.55 -9.36 22.60
CA ILE A 865 -20.95 -8.03 22.39
C ILE A 865 -19.67 -8.10 21.55
N GLY A 866 -19.16 -9.30 21.26
CA GLY A 866 -18.02 -9.52 20.38
C GLY A 866 -18.42 -9.36 18.91
N LYS A 867 -17.70 -8.51 18.18
CA LYS A 867 -17.97 -8.31 16.74
C LYS A 867 -17.36 -9.39 15.85
N ARG A 868 -16.21 -9.94 16.24
CA ARG A 868 -15.39 -10.77 15.35
C ARG A 868 -16.15 -11.96 14.76
N ASP A 869 -16.76 -12.80 15.60
CA ASP A 869 -17.47 -14.00 15.13
C ASP A 869 -18.71 -13.69 14.29
N ILE A 870 -19.33 -12.51 14.47
CA ILE A 870 -20.45 -12.02 13.66
C ILE A 870 -19.96 -11.59 12.27
N TYR A 871 -18.92 -10.75 12.22
CA TYR A 871 -18.37 -10.24 10.96
C TYR A 871 -17.61 -11.34 10.18
N ASP A 872 -17.07 -12.34 10.86
CA ASP A 872 -16.49 -13.56 10.27
C ASP A 872 -17.57 -14.56 9.78
N ASP A 873 -18.86 -14.26 9.97
CA ASP A 873 -20.01 -15.13 9.64
C ASP A 873 -19.84 -16.56 10.18
N THR A 874 -19.47 -16.65 11.47
CA THR A 874 -19.30 -17.96 12.12
C THR A 874 -20.64 -18.66 12.30
N ARG A 875 -20.67 -19.98 12.04
CA ARG A 875 -21.92 -20.75 12.13
C ARG A 875 -22.31 -21.00 13.58
N LEU A 876 -23.51 -20.54 13.96
CA LEU A 876 -24.14 -20.84 15.24
C LEU A 876 -24.87 -22.19 15.21
N ALA A 877 -24.64 -23.04 16.20
CA ALA A 877 -25.30 -24.35 16.29
C ALA A 877 -26.75 -24.21 16.81
N LEU A 878 -27.72 -24.13 15.89
CA LEU A 878 -29.15 -23.94 16.22
C LEU A 878 -29.74 -25.03 17.11
N PHE A 879 -29.15 -26.22 17.17
CA PHE A 879 -29.61 -27.30 18.06
C PHE A 879 -29.68 -26.89 19.53
N THR A 880 -28.83 -25.95 19.96
CA THR A 880 -28.86 -25.40 21.33
C THR A 880 -30.15 -24.64 21.63
N LEU A 881 -30.77 -24.01 20.63
CA LEU A 881 -32.00 -23.23 20.77
C LEU A 881 -33.22 -24.09 21.14
N ARG A 882 -33.13 -25.42 21.04
CA ARG A 882 -34.19 -26.35 21.50
C ARG A 882 -34.54 -26.19 22.98
N ARG A 883 -33.70 -25.52 23.76
CA ARG A 883 -33.94 -25.17 25.18
C ARG A 883 -34.69 -23.85 25.34
N ASN A 884 -35.35 -23.35 24.29
CA ASN A 884 -36.00 -22.03 24.24
C ASN A 884 -35.02 -20.88 24.53
N LEU A 885 -33.81 -20.97 23.97
CA LEU A 885 -32.79 -19.94 24.16
C LEU A 885 -33.08 -18.72 23.29
N THR A 886 -32.60 -17.56 23.72
CA THR A 886 -32.56 -16.33 22.91
C THR A 886 -31.11 -15.93 22.66
N PHE A 887 -30.82 -15.44 21.44
CA PHE A 887 -29.49 -14.94 21.06
C PHE A 887 -29.62 -13.48 20.63
N HIS A 888 -28.89 -12.60 21.32
CA HIS A 888 -28.87 -11.16 21.07
C HIS A 888 -27.49 -10.74 20.57
N ALA A 889 -27.42 -10.13 19.39
CA ALA A 889 -26.23 -9.44 18.91
C ALA A 889 -26.31 -7.96 19.29
N VAL A 890 -25.21 -7.39 19.81
CA VAL A 890 -25.16 -6.01 20.30
C VAL A 890 -24.08 -5.22 19.58
N ASP A 891 -24.48 -4.15 18.90
CA ASP A 891 -23.57 -3.16 18.31
C ASP A 891 -24.05 -1.74 18.61
N LEU A 892 -23.56 -1.16 19.72
CA LEU A 892 -23.91 0.19 20.12
C LEU A 892 -23.48 1.24 19.08
N ALA A 893 -22.38 1.00 18.36
CA ALA A 893 -21.92 1.93 17.32
C ALA A 893 -22.96 2.02 16.19
N LEU A 894 -23.50 0.89 15.73
CA LEU A 894 -24.58 0.86 14.74
C LEU A 894 -25.88 1.49 15.27
N MET A 895 -26.16 1.34 16.57
CA MET A 895 -27.31 1.99 17.20
C MET A 895 -27.21 3.51 17.22
N THR A 896 -26.01 4.10 17.20
CA THR A 896 -25.88 5.56 17.08
C THR A 896 -26.43 6.11 15.76
N LEU A 897 -26.44 5.29 14.70
CA LEU A 897 -26.99 5.64 13.39
C LEU A 897 -28.47 5.27 13.28
N THR A 898 -28.84 4.07 13.74
CA THR A 898 -30.17 3.50 13.51
C THR A 898 -31.20 3.92 14.56
N HIS A 899 -30.79 4.06 15.83
CA HIS A 899 -31.69 4.32 16.97
C HIS A 899 -31.10 5.34 17.95
N PRO A 900 -30.70 6.55 17.50
CA PRO A 900 -29.97 7.52 18.32
C PRO A 900 -30.72 7.91 19.60
N SER A 901 -32.04 8.10 19.53
CA SER A 901 -32.85 8.45 20.71
C SER A 901 -32.78 7.38 21.81
N ARG A 902 -32.67 6.10 21.45
CA ARG A 902 -32.53 5.01 22.43
C ARG A 902 -31.18 5.04 23.15
N ILE A 903 -30.12 5.47 22.46
CA ILE A 903 -28.81 5.72 23.09
C ILE A 903 -28.93 6.82 24.14
N ARG A 904 -29.59 7.94 23.83
CA ARG A 904 -29.81 9.03 24.78
C ARG A 904 -30.57 8.60 26.03
N ASP A 905 -31.69 7.88 25.87
CA ASP A 905 -32.54 7.47 26.99
C ASP A 905 -31.79 6.49 27.92
N MET A 906 -31.02 5.59 27.33
CA MET A 906 -30.14 4.68 28.05
C MET A 906 -29.03 5.43 28.80
N LEU A 907 -28.34 6.36 28.14
CA LEU A 907 -27.29 7.18 28.78
C LEU A 907 -27.85 7.99 29.94
N SER A 908 -29.02 8.61 29.76
CA SER A 908 -29.71 9.35 30.82
C SER A 908 -29.99 8.47 32.03
N THR A 909 -30.38 7.21 31.80
CA THR A 909 -30.67 6.26 32.88
C THR A 909 -29.41 5.86 33.63
N VAL A 910 -28.35 5.44 32.93
CA VAL A 910 -27.11 4.97 33.59
C VAL A 910 -26.38 6.11 34.30
N TYR A 911 -26.37 7.33 33.76
CA TYR A 911 -25.78 8.47 34.46
C TYR A 911 -26.53 8.80 35.74
N ARG A 912 -27.87 8.79 35.72
CA ARG A 912 -28.69 9.03 36.92
C ARG A 912 -28.43 7.95 37.98
N LEU A 913 -28.46 6.67 37.60
CA LEU A 913 -28.25 5.58 38.57
C LEU A 913 -26.87 5.61 39.23
N VAL A 914 -25.84 6.02 38.49
CA VAL A 914 -24.49 6.20 39.06
C VAL A 914 -24.44 7.44 39.96
N ALA A 915 -25.05 8.56 39.54
CA ALA A 915 -25.10 9.78 40.34
C ALA A 915 -25.87 9.60 41.66
N ASP A 916 -26.96 8.83 41.64
CA ASP A 916 -27.78 8.50 42.82
C ASP A 916 -27.10 7.44 43.72
N GLY A 917 -25.98 6.84 43.29
CA GLY A 917 -25.27 5.80 44.01
C GLY A 917 -25.92 4.40 43.95
N ALA A 918 -26.98 4.24 43.15
CA ALA A 918 -27.63 2.93 42.92
C ALA A 918 -26.72 1.97 42.13
N LEU A 919 -25.91 2.51 41.22
CA LEU A 919 -24.80 1.80 40.60
C LEU A 919 -23.47 2.40 41.10
N PRO A 920 -22.47 1.58 41.45
CA PRO A 920 -21.16 2.06 41.89
C PRO A 920 -20.42 2.78 40.76
N MET A 921 -19.68 3.82 41.13
CA MET A 921 -18.80 4.53 40.22
C MET A 921 -17.70 3.60 39.67
N PRO A 922 -17.49 3.48 38.35
CA PRO A 922 -16.42 2.66 37.81
C PRO A 922 -15.04 3.17 38.20
N GLN A 923 -14.11 2.25 38.47
CA GLN A 923 -12.70 2.59 38.60
C GLN A 923 -12.17 3.09 37.25
N SER A 924 -11.54 4.26 37.27
CA SER A 924 -10.94 4.87 36.08
C SER A 924 -9.49 5.28 36.32
N ARG A 925 -8.64 5.07 35.31
CA ARG A 925 -7.29 5.62 35.24
C ARG A 925 -7.24 6.70 34.17
N HIS A 926 -6.69 7.85 34.55
CA HIS A 926 -6.65 9.05 33.73
C HIS A 926 -5.31 9.19 33.04
N TYR A 927 -5.35 9.59 31.77
CA TYR A 927 -4.19 9.93 30.97
C TYR A 927 -4.46 11.27 30.29
N PRO A 928 -3.48 12.17 30.16
CA PRO A 928 -3.61 13.29 29.23
C PRO A 928 -3.73 12.75 27.80
N ILE A 929 -4.47 13.43 26.92
CA ILE A 929 -4.63 13.01 25.51
C ILE A 929 -3.28 12.80 24.78
N THR A 930 -2.22 13.50 25.18
CA THR A 930 -0.85 13.33 24.65
C THR A 930 -0.23 11.96 24.97
N GLN A 931 -0.74 11.26 25.99
CA GLN A 931 -0.34 9.90 26.37
C GLN A 931 -1.32 8.83 25.88
N ALA A 932 -2.21 9.14 24.94
CA ALA A 932 -3.17 8.18 24.39
C ALA A 932 -2.51 6.90 23.83
N ALA A 933 -1.32 7.00 23.23
CA ALA A 933 -0.55 5.83 22.78
C ALA A 933 -0.16 4.88 23.93
N GLU A 934 0.14 5.42 25.12
CA GLU A 934 0.40 4.63 26.32
C GLU A 934 -0.89 3.99 26.85
N ALA A 935 -2.00 4.72 26.84
CA ALA A 935 -3.31 4.18 27.21
C ALA A 935 -3.70 3.00 26.31
N ILE A 936 -3.51 3.12 24.99
CA ILE A 936 -3.72 2.04 24.02
C ILE A 936 -2.81 0.85 24.29
N ARG A 937 -1.50 1.06 24.54
CA ARG A 937 -0.57 -0.04 24.91
C ARG A 937 -0.96 -0.74 26.21
N THR A 938 -1.38 0.02 27.21
CA THR A 938 -1.85 -0.52 28.51
C THR A 938 -3.13 -1.35 28.31
N MET A 939 -4.01 -0.90 27.41
CA MET A 939 -5.22 -1.64 27.07
C MET A 939 -4.91 -2.92 26.28
N SER A 940 -4.06 -2.84 25.25
CA SER A 940 -3.72 -3.96 24.36
C SER A 940 -3.00 -5.11 25.07
N THR A 941 -2.15 -4.79 26.06
CA THR A 941 -1.48 -5.78 26.91
C THR A 941 -2.37 -6.32 28.04
N ALA A 942 -3.63 -5.88 28.09
CA ALA A 942 -4.59 -6.23 29.13
C ALA A 942 -4.11 -5.89 30.55
N GLY A 943 -3.27 -4.85 30.67
CA GLY A 943 -2.66 -4.38 31.92
C GLY A 943 -3.48 -3.35 32.70
N HIS A 944 -4.77 -3.18 32.37
CA HIS A 944 -5.69 -2.25 33.03
C HIS A 944 -6.81 -3.00 33.78
N THR A 945 -7.38 -2.31 34.77
CA THR A 945 -8.61 -2.67 35.47
C THR A 945 -9.58 -1.51 35.33
N GLY A 946 -10.86 -1.79 35.07
CA GLY A 946 -11.86 -0.74 34.89
C GLY A 946 -11.69 0.02 33.57
N LYS A 947 -11.84 1.35 33.59
CA LYS A 947 -11.82 2.21 32.40
C LYS A 947 -10.57 3.08 32.32
N LEU A 948 -10.13 3.35 31.09
CA LEU A 948 -9.11 4.34 30.81
C LEU A 948 -9.81 5.58 30.24
N VAL A 949 -9.49 6.75 30.78
CA VAL A 949 -10.07 8.04 30.38
C VAL A 949 -8.95 8.95 29.92
N LEU A 950 -9.17 9.59 28.77
CA LEU A 950 -8.33 10.65 28.24
C LEU A 950 -8.88 11.99 28.69
N ASP A 951 -8.06 12.75 29.40
CA ASP A 951 -8.32 14.14 29.75
C ASP A 951 -7.93 15.04 28.57
N ILE A 952 -8.89 15.84 28.12
CA ILE A 952 -8.74 16.74 26.97
C ILE A 952 -8.61 18.18 27.50
N PRO A 953 -7.52 18.90 27.18
CA PRO A 953 -7.33 20.26 27.66
C PRO A 953 -8.27 21.24 26.97
N HIS A 954 -8.88 22.14 27.75
CA HIS A 954 -9.71 23.25 27.25
C HIS A 954 -9.02 24.60 27.27
N THR A 955 -7.92 24.71 28.00
CA THR A 955 -7.21 25.96 28.23
C THR A 955 -5.74 25.76 27.96
N GLY A 956 -5.08 26.82 27.49
CA GLY A 956 -3.67 26.80 27.18
C GLY A 956 -3.41 26.49 25.72
N ARG A 957 -2.13 26.37 25.38
CA ARG A 957 -1.67 26.26 24.01
C ARG A 957 -0.76 25.06 23.86
N SER A 958 -0.89 24.36 22.74
CA SER A 958 0.03 23.32 22.34
C SER A 958 0.48 23.51 20.91
N THR A 959 1.71 23.07 20.63
CA THR A 959 2.19 22.91 19.26
C THR A 959 1.59 21.62 18.70
N VAL A 960 0.83 21.73 17.62
CA VAL A 960 0.16 20.62 16.94
C VAL A 960 0.61 20.53 15.49
N VAL A 961 0.52 19.34 14.91
CA VAL A 961 0.78 19.14 13.48
C VAL A 961 -0.32 19.85 12.69
N LEU A 962 0.05 20.60 11.67
CA LEU A 962 -0.90 21.16 10.71
C LEU A 962 -0.97 20.21 9.51
N PRO A 963 -2.08 19.48 9.30
CA PRO A 963 -2.21 18.63 8.12
C PRO A 963 -1.98 19.44 6.84
N PRO A 964 -1.32 18.87 5.80
CA PRO A 964 -1.00 19.61 4.57
C PRO A 964 -2.21 20.29 3.92
N GLU A 965 -3.37 19.65 3.98
CA GLU A 965 -4.65 20.14 3.46
C GLU A 965 -5.14 21.42 4.16
N GLN A 966 -4.71 21.64 5.40
CA GLN A 966 -5.11 22.78 6.23
C GLN A 966 -4.08 23.90 6.24
N ILE A 967 -2.93 23.74 5.58
CA ILE A 967 -1.94 24.81 5.47
C ILE A 967 -2.52 25.87 4.52
N PRO A 968 -2.81 27.09 4.99
CA PRO A 968 -3.38 28.14 4.15
C PRO A 968 -2.26 28.79 3.32
N VAL A 969 -1.73 28.05 2.34
CA VAL A 969 -0.63 28.51 1.48
C VAL A 969 -1.09 29.74 0.66
N PHE A 970 -2.31 29.68 0.14
CA PHE A 970 -2.93 30.72 -0.67
C PHE A 970 -4.05 31.40 0.12
N ARG A 971 -3.90 32.70 0.34
CA ARG A 971 -4.79 33.50 1.19
C ARG A 971 -5.35 34.69 0.40
N PRO A 972 -6.62 35.06 0.63
CA PRO A 972 -7.24 36.19 -0.06
C PRO A 972 -6.66 37.55 0.38
N ASP A 973 -6.00 37.63 1.53
CA ASP A 973 -5.30 38.81 2.02
C ASP A 973 -3.79 38.82 1.68
N GLY A 974 -3.30 37.79 0.99
CA GLY A 974 -1.90 37.61 0.62
C GLY A 974 -1.55 38.21 -0.74
N SER A 975 -0.30 38.67 -0.89
CA SER A 975 0.29 39.04 -2.18
C SER A 975 1.48 38.15 -2.50
N TYR A 976 1.51 37.60 -3.70
CA TYR A 976 2.46 36.58 -4.13
C TYR A 976 3.25 37.07 -5.35
N ILE A 977 4.52 36.66 -5.48
CA ILE A 977 5.39 37.05 -6.60
C ILE A 977 5.84 35.80 -7.34
N ILE A 978 5.66 35.79 -8.67
CA ILE A 978 6.10 34.71 -9.55
C ILE A 978 7.06 35.30 -10.60
N THR A 979 8.36 35.09 -10.41
CA THR A 979 9.37 35.45 -11.41
C THR A 979 9.36 34.46 -12.57
N GLY A 980 9.40 34.94 -13.82
CA GLY A 980 9.10 34.10 -14.98
C GLY A 980 7.60 33.75 -15.08
N GLY A 981 6.74 34.53 -14.44
CA GLY A 981 5.29 34.28 -14.31
C GLY A 981 4.50 34.31 -15.62
N LEU A 982 5.10 34.83 -16.70
CA LEU A 982 4.51 34.80 -18.05
C LEU A 982 4.93 33.57 -18.86
N GLY A 983 5.78 32.70 -18.32
CA GLY A 983 6.18 31.43 -18.94
C GLY A 983 5.31 30.26 -18.47
N GLY A 984 5.32 29.16 -19.21
CA GLY A 984 4.38 28.03 -19.05
C GLY A 984 4.12 27.59 -17.60
N LEU A 985 5.16 27.27 -16.83
CA LEU A 985 5.01 26.84 -15.43
C LEU A 985 4.57 27.98 -14.49
N GLY A 986 5.10 29.19 -14.68
CA GLY A 986 4.77 30.33 -13.84
C GLY A 986 3.31 30.77 -14.00
N LEU A 987 2.82 30.75 -15.24
CA LEU A 987 1.44 31.09 -15.57
C LEU A 987 0.45 30.01 -15.09
N PHE A 988 0.82 28.74 -15.24
CA PHE A 988 0.06 27.62 -14.67
C PHE A 988 -0.03 27.71 -13.14
N LEU A 989 1.09 28.04 -12.47
CA LEU A 989 1.09 28.23 -11.02
C LEU A 989 0.19 29.41 -10.64
N ALA A 990 0.24 30.53 -11.37
CA ALA A 990 -0.63 31.68 -11.12
C ALA A 990 -2.12 31.32 -11.18
N GLU A 991 -2.52 30.52 -12.17
CA GLU A 991 -3.89 30.00 -12.30
C GLU A 991 -4.28 29.15 -11.09
N LYS A 992 -3.42 28.19 -10.70
CA LYS A 992 -3.68 27.33 -9.53
C LYS A 992 -3.71 28.08 -8.21
N MET A 993 -2.89 29.12 -8.07
CA MET A 993 -2.88 30.00 -6.91
C MET A 993 -4.19 30.78 -6.80
N ALA A 994 -4.71 31.30 -7.91
CA ALA A 994 -5.98 32.00 -7.95
C ALA A 994 -7.17 31.07 -7.69
N ASP A 995 -7.19 29.88 -8.29
CA ASP A 995 -8.19 28.83 -8.01
C ASP A 995 -8.24 28.49 -6.51
N ALA A 996 -7.07 28.49 -5.86
CA ALA A 996 -6.92 28.23 -4.43
C ALA A 996 -7.13 29.48 -3.54
N GLY A 997 -7.56 30.62 -4.11
CA GLY A 997 -7.97 31.80 -3.36
C GLY A 997 -6.86 32.81 -3.03
N ALA A 998 -5.76 32.84 -3.80
CA ALA A 998 -4.73 33.87 -3.64
C ALA A 998 -5.27 35.28 -3.94
N GLY A 999 -5.08 36.23 -3.03
CA GLY A 999 -5.63 37.57 -3.16
C GLY A 999 -5.01 38.40 -4.30
N ARG A 1000 -3.67 38.51 -4.30
CA ARG A 1000 -2.92 39.27 -5.31
C ARG A 1000 -1.73 38.49 -5.85
N ILE A 1001 -1.54 38.48 -7.16
CA ILE A 1001 -0.46 37.77 -7.85
C ILE A 1001 0.32 38.75 -8.74
N VAL A 1002 1.62 38.90 -8.46
CA VAL A 1002 2.55 39.73 -9.23
C VAL A 1002 3.39 38.83 -10.14
N LEU A 1003 3.11 38.89 -11.44
CA LEU A 1003 3.83 38.14 -12.47
C LEU A 1003 4.98 39.00 -13.00
N ASN A 1004 6.21 38.49 -12.89
CA ASN A 1004 7.38 39.16 -13.47
C ASN A 1004 7.92 38.43 -14.70
N SER A 1005 8.33 39.19 -15.71
CA SER A 1005 9.04 38.69 -16.89
C SER A 1005 9.90 39.79 -17.51
N ARG A 1006 10.90 39.42 -18.32
CA ARG A 1006 11.68 40.39 -19.13
C ARG A 1006 10.88 40.90 -20.34
N ALA A 1007 9.95 40.09 -20.84
CA ALA A 1007 9.14 40.39 -22.00
C ALA A 1007 7.70 40.75 -21.60
N GLN A 1008 7.04 41.54 -22.44
CA GLN A 1008 5.61 41.79 -22.33
C GLN A 1008 4.80 40.49 -22.54
N PRO A 1009 3.60 40.36 -21.93
CA PRO A 1009 2.77 39.18 -22.12
C PRO A 1009 2.36 39.05 -23.58
N ASP A 1010 2.54 37.85 -24.13
CA ASP A 1010 2.02 37.47 -25.43
C ASP A 1010 0.49 37.26 -25.37
N GLN A 1011 -0.12 36.95 -26.51
CA GLN A 1011 -1.58 36.83 -26.60
C GLN A 1011 -2.14 35.75 -25.67
N LYS A 1012 -1.50 34.58 -25.64
CA LYS A 1012 -1.92 33.45 -24.80
C LYS A 1012 -1.80 33.79 -23.31
N ALA A 1013 -0.71 34.42 -22.91
CA ALA A 1013 -0.51 34.87 -21.53
C ALA A 1013 -1.57 35.90 -21.11
N ARG A 1014 -1.95 36.83 -21.99
CA ARG A 1014 -3.03 37.80 -21.70
C ARG A 1014 -4.37 37.12 -21.48
N GLU A 1015 -4.73 36.18 -22.35
CA GLU A 1015 -5.98 35.40 -22.24
C GLU A 1015 -6.04 34.64 -20.91
N THR A 1016 -4.95 33.98 -20.51
CA THR A 1016 -4.90 33.30 -19.21
C THR A 1016 -4.95 34.29 -18.04
N ILE A 1017 -4.24 35.42 -18.11
CA ILE A 1017 -4.29 36.46 -17.06
C ILE A 1017 -5.71 36.99 -16.88
N ASP A 1018 -6.44 37.23 -17.98
CA ASP A 1018 -7.81 37.72 -17.92
C ASP A 1018 -8.77 36.67 -17.33
N LEU A 1019 -8.56 35.38 -17.63
CA LEU A 1019 -9.29 34.26 -16.98
C LEU A 1019 -9.02 34.23 -15.47
N VAL A 1020 -7.76 34.39 -15.06
CA VAL A 1020 -7.36 34.40 -13.65
C VAL A 1020 -7.90 35.63 -12.92
N LYS A 1021 -8.02 36.78 -13.59
CA LYS A 1021 -8.69 37.96 -13.00
C LYS A 1021 -10.19 37.72 -12.82
N ALA A 1022 -10.82 36.97 -13.72
CA ALA A 1022 -12.25 36.66 -13.65
C ALA A 1022 -12.62 35.77 -12.45
N THR A 1023 -11.67 34.98 -11.90
CA THR A 1023 -11.88 34.20 -10.66
C THR A 1023 -11.80 35.06 -9.39
N GLY A 1024 -11.51 36.36 -9.51
CA GLY A 1024 -11.54 37.33 -8.41
C GLY A 1024 -10.17 37.73 -7.84
N SER A 1025 -9.08 37.16 -8.36
CA SER A 1025 -7.70 37.49 -7.93
C SER A 1025 -7.15 38.75 -8.62
N ASP A 1026 -6.43 39.61 -7.89
CA ASP A 1026 -5.77 40.80 -8.46
C ASP A 1026 -4.44 40.40 -9.11
N VAL A 1027 -4.35 40.40 -10.44
CA VAL A 1027 -3.13 40.04 -11.17
C VAL A 1027 -2.44 41.26 -11.76
N VAL A 1028 -1.18 41.48 -11.37
CA VAL A 1028 -0.32 42.57 -11.87
C VAL A 1028 0.87 41.99 -12.62
N VAL A 1029 1.21 42.61 -13.76
CA VAL A 1029 2.37 42.21 -14.56
C VAL A 1029 3.46 43.27 -14.46
N GLU A 1030 4.62 42.90 -13.91
CA GLU A 1030 5.79 43.76 -13.75
C GLU A 1030 6.92 43.31 -14.69
N CYS A 1031 7.17 44.09 -15.74
CA CYS A 1031 8.24 43.79 -16.68
C CYS A 1031 9.60 44.29 -16.15
N GLY A 1032 10.61 43.43 -16.14
CA GLY A 1032 11.97 43.78 -15.75
C GLY A 1032 12.85 42.56 -15.56
N ASP A 1033 14.17 42.77 -15.63
CA ASP A 1033 15.17 41.72 -15.42
C ASP A 1033 15.51 41.60 -13.93
N ILE A 1034 15.27 40.43 -13.33
CA ILE A 1034 15.54 40.14 -11.93
C ILE A 1034 17.03 40.22 -11.57
N ALA A 1035 17.93 40.15 -12.56
CA ALA A 1035 19.35 40.38 -12.35
C ALA A 1035 19.68 41.85 -12.01
N GLN A 1036 18.76 42.78 -12.30
CA GLN A 1036 18.88 44.19 -11.95
C GLN A 1036 18.18 44.44 -10.59
N PRO A 1037 18.91 44.93 -9.56
CA PRO A 1037 18.32 45.16 -8.22
C PRO A 1037 17.10 46.09 -8.22
N ALA A 1038 17.05 47.03 -9.18
CA ALA A 1038 15.93 47.97 -9.34
C ALA A 1038 14.60 47.26 -9.66
N THR A 1039 14.64 46.14 -10.39
CA THR A 1039 13.44 45.35 -10.73
C THR A 1039 12.79 44.78 -9.47
N ALA A 1040 13.59 44.19 -8.58
CA ALA A 1040 13.10 43.66 -7.31
C ALA A 1040 12.56 44.79 -6.42
N ALA A 1041 13.24 45.94 -6.36
CA ALA A 1041 12.76 47.09 -5.59
C ALA A 1041 11.39 47.61 -6.05
N GLY A 1042 11.06 47.47 -7.34
CA GLY A 1042 9.77 47.85 -7.91
C GLY A 1042 8.58 47.03 -7.39
N TRP A 1043 8.79 45.77 -6.97
CA TRP A 1043 7.71 44.89 -6.50
C TRP A 1043 7.13 45.31 -5.13
N TRP A 1044 7.90 46.04 -4.32
CA TRP A 1044 7.49 46.51 -2.99
C TRP A 1044 6.94 47.94 -2.98
N GLN A 1045 6.94 48.64 -4.11
CA GLN A 1045 6.38 49.98 -4.16
C GLN A 1045 4.84 49.90 -4.25
N PRO A 1046 4.10 50.58 -3.36
CA PRO A 1046 2.65 50.66 -3.47
C PRO A 1046 2.31 51.44 -4.75
N GLN A 1047 1.92 50.74 -5.80
CA GLN A 1047 1.31 51.38 -6.96
C GLN A 1047 0.05 52.12 -6.50
N GLN A 1048 0.08 53.45 -6.59
CA GLN A 1048 -1.07 54.30 -6.29
C GLN A 1048 -2.20 53.93 -7.27
N ARG A 1049 -3.25 53.28 -6.76
CA ARG A 1049 -4.51 53.15 -7.49
C ARG A 1049 -5.11 54.54 -7.68
N PRO A 1050 -5.45 54.98 -8.90
CA PRO A 1050 -6.40 56.07 -9.07
C PRO A 1050 -7.77 55.55 -8.63
N GLY A 1051 -8.16 55.76 -7.36
CA GLY A 1051 -9.54 55.56 -6.91
C GLY A 1051 -9.80 54.93 -5.53
N CYS A 1052 -8.82 54.34 -4.84
CA CYS A 1052 -9.06 53.77 -3.50
C CYS A 1052 -8.54 54.69 -2.39
N ARG A 1053 -9.42 55.49 -1.78
CA ARG A 1053 -9.19 56.06 -0.45
C ARG A 1053 -9.55 55.00 0.60
N CYS A 1054 -8.56 54.27 1.11
CA CYS A 1054 -8.66 53.63 2.42
C CYS A 1054 -7.45 54.02 3.28
N ALA A 1055 -7.78 54.42 4.51
CA ALA A 1055 -6.99 55.14 5.51
C ALA A 1055 -5.50 54.76 5.62
N ALA A 1056 -4.64 55.75 5.38
CA ALA A 1056 -3.31 55.81 5.95
C ALA A 1056 -3.43 56.23 7.43
N CYS A 1057 -3.27 55.30 8.36
CA CYS A 1057 -2.90 55.62 9.73
C CYS A 1057 -2.17 54.43 10.34
N CYS A 1058 -0.87 54.65 10.63
CA CYS A 1058 0.05 53.89 11.49
C CYS A 1058 1.34 53.50 10.77
N THR A 1059 2.34 54.39 10.86
CA THR A 1059 3.77 54.08 11.01
C THR A 1059 4.57 55.39 11.05
N ARG A 1060 4.69 55.98 12.25
CA ARG A 1060 5.80 56.89 12.56
C ARG A 1060 7.00 56.03 12.96
N PRO A 1061 8.22 56.27 12.43
CA PRO A 1061 9.41 55.54 12.85
C PRO A 1061 9.92 56.07 14.21
N PRO A 1062 10.54 55.22 15.06
CA PRO A 1062 11.16 55.68 16.29
C PRO A 1062 12.48 56.39 15.98
N SER A 1063 12.61 57.62 16.46
CA SER A 1063 13.80 58.45 16.35
C SER A 1063 14.97 57.91 17.17
N SER A 1064 16.15 57.92 16.56
CA SER A 1064 17.47 57.60 17.08
C SER A 1064 17.85 58.38 18.35
N LYS A 1065 18.42 57.66 19.33
CA LYS A 1065 19.08 58.16 20.55
C LYS A 1065 20.40 58.88 20.25
N THR A 1066 20.71 59.90 21.03
CA THR A 1066 22.06 60.38 21.43
C THR A 1066 21.91 61.29 22.68
N PRO A 1067 22.95 61.52 23.50
CA PRO A 1067 23.39 60.62 24.57
C PRO A 1067 23.18 61.22 25.98
N SER A 1068 23.35 60.35 26.96
CA SER A 1068 23.36 60.60 28.41
C SER A 1068 24.41 61.62 28.88
N CYS A 1069 24.03 62.48 29.84
CA CYS A 1069 24.91 62.97 30.89
C CYS A 1069 24.13 63.19 32.20
N PRO A 1070 24.81 63.12 33.37
CA PRO A 1070 24.28 62.47 34.57
C PRO A 1070 23.75 63.47 35.60
N THR A 1071 22.85 63.00 36.46
CA THR A 1071 22.49 63.70 37.71
C THR A 1071 22.94 62.89 38.91
N SER A 1072 23.75 63.53 39.75
CA SER A 1072 23.92 63.26 41.18
C SER A 1072 23.68 64.59 41.93
N PRO A 1073 23.52 64.60 43.26
CA PRO A 1073 22.32 64.15 43.97
C PRO A 1073 21.75 65.26 44.89
N THR A 1074 20.78 64.89 45.73
CA THR A 1074 20.33 65.55 46.99
C THR A 1074 19.66 66.93 46.91
N SER A 1075 18.34 66.93 47.11
CA SER A 1075 17.66 67.47 48.31
C SER A 1075 16.16 67.19 48.23
#